data_AF-A0AAV1DBI3-F1
#
_entry.id   AF-A0AAV1DBI3-F1
#
_cell.length_a   1.000
_cell.length_b   1.000
_cell.length_c   1.000
_cell.angle_alpha   90.00
_cell.angle_beta   90.00
_cell.angle_gamma   90.00
#
_symmetry.space_group_name_H-M   'P 1'
#
loop_
_entity.id
_entity.type
_entity.pdbx_description
1 polymer ?
#
loop_
_entity_poly.entity_id
_entity_poly.type
_entity_poly.pdbx_seq_one_letter_code
_entity_poly.pdbx_strand_id
1 'polypeptide(L)'
;MVTGEEYLDRIIRERPKFVNWVNKVLQSHQTPVLNKFRIYCDLHDSFHSELNKWLKYAFDKRVQKLEVNLSHHGPIYNESRHGPNFYRIPITESYVFPSTIFAQRSWNSLKELILRHVLVSGSAVECLLYNCNNLESLAVHCSEDLTSLKVCGPSIALQHLEIRFCPLDTIIISDVNLISLKIGKTRALVLKNAPKLVHIGILSCNHIVEDFVCKLSCHFSKLELLSLILDPNQARGFDRKLPQQPALKQLSLQLVLVQVERMFGLTSFFRVSPNLEKFVFKRLKICGDNWSCNLDTVTVEAAVTNEARRAIGVRSIASAFLRRQKGSGFAAFSNSPLFDDTRKQFKEGVARFAQEHIAPHASTIDKTNYFPKEVNLWKLMGDFGLHGITVPEEYGGLGLGYVEHCIAMEEISRASGSVALSYGAHSNLCINQLVRNGTIVQKEKYLPKVSEHVGALAMSEPNAGSDVVSMKCRADRVEGGYVLNGNKMWCTNGPVAQTLVVYAKTDTVARSKGITAFIIEKGMPGFSTAQKLDKLGMRGSDTCELVFENCFVPEENVLGQEGKGVYVMMSGLDLERLVLAGGPLGLMQACLDIVLPYIRQREQFGRPIGEFQLIQGKIADMYTSLQSSRSYVYSVAMDCDNGKVDPKDCAGVILCSAERATQVALQAIQCLGGNGYINEYATGRLLRDAKLYEIGAGTSEIRRLIIGRELLRE
;
A
#
# COMPACT_ATOMS: atom_id res chain seq x y z
N MET A 1 -30.32 -11.20 31.09
CA MET A 1 -30.58 -12.62 30.82
C MET A 1 -31.75 -13.03 31.70
N VAL A 2 -32.92 -13.10 31.10
CA VAL A 2 -33.84 -14.20 31.34
C VAL A 2 -33.78 -14.96 30.02
N THR A 3 -33.25 -16.18 30.07
CA THR A 3 -32.98 -17.04 28.92
C THR A 3 -34.24 -17.82 28.54
N GLY A 4 -34.55 -17.83 27.24
CA GLY A 4 -35.72 -18.47 26.65
C GLY A 4 -35.77 -18.10 25.17
N GLU A 5 -34.84 -18.66 24.40
CA GLU A 5 -34.81 -18.57 22.94
C GLU A 5 -35.99 -19.34 22.37
N GLU A 6 -36.97 -18.63 21.80
CA GLU A 6 -37.83 -19.02 20.66
C GLU A 6 -39.11 -18.17 20.54
N TYR A 7 -39.40 -17.24 21.46
CA TYR A 7 -40.69 -16.52 21.46
C TYR A 7 -40.64 -15.00 21.24
N LEU A 8 -39.52 -14.43 20.78
CA LEU A 8 -39.35 -12.97 20.71
C LEU A 8 -39.64 -12.32 19.35
N ASP A 9 -39.67 -13.08 18.25
CA ASP A 9 -39.93 -12.52 16.91
C ASP A 9 -41.40 -12.12 16.67
N ARG A 10 -42.30 -12.41 17.61
CA ARG A 10 -43.72 -12.03 17.53
C ARG A 10 -44.12 -10.85 18.41
N ILE A 11 -43.23 -10.31 19.25
CA ILE A 11 -43.58 -9.36 20.35
C ILE A 11 -43.34 -7.88 19.98
N ILE A 12 -42.82 -7.56 18.79
CA ILE A 12 -42.58 -6.15 18.39
C ILE A 12 -43.85 -5.43 17.87
N ARG A 13 -44.99 -6.13 17.68
CA ARG A 13 -46.23 -5.52 17.15
C ARG A 13 -47.31 -5.13 18.18
N GLU A 14 -47.13 -5.37 19.49
CA GLU A 14 -48.15 -4.98 20.50
C GLU A 14 -47.57 -4.20 21.69
N ARG A 15 -47.25 -2.91 21.47
CA ARG A 15 -46.56 -2.04 22.44
C ARG A 15 -47.25 -1.81 23.82
N PRO A 16 -48.59 -1.82 23.99
CA PRO A 16 -49.19 -1.59 25.32
C PRO A 16 -49.19 -2.82 26.25
N LYS A 17 -49.27 -4.04 25.70
CA LYS A 17 -49.39 -5.26 26.51
C LYS A 17 -48.07 -5.67 27.16
N PHE A 18 -46.94 -5.37 26.51
CA PHE A 18 -45.61 -5.63 27.06
C PHE A 18 -45.30 -4.75 28.27
N VAL A 19 -45.62 -3.46 28.23
CA VAL A 19 -45.43 -2.55 29.39
C VAL A 19 -46.28 -3.00 30.58
N ASN A 20 -47.53 -3.44 30.35
CA ASN A 20 -48.37 -4.01 31.40
C ASN A 20 -47.88 -5.36 31.92
N TRP A 21 -47.31 -6.21 31.06
CA TRP A 21 -46.73 -7.48 31.47
C TRP A 21 -45.47 -7.27 32.32
N VAL A 22 -44.57 -6.37 31.90
CA VAL A 22 -43.39 -5.99 32.66
C VAL A 22 -43.79 -5.40 34.01
N ASN A 23 -44.78 -4.49 34.06
CA ASN A 23 -45.29 -3.95 35.32
C ASN A 23 -45.89 -5.04 36.24
N LYS A 24 -46.56 -6.06 35.70
CA LYS A 24 -47.04 -7.23 36.45
C LYS A 24 -45.90 -8.11 36.99
N VAL A 25 -44.86 -8.35 36.19
CA VAL A 25 -43.66 -9.10 36.59
C VAL A 25 -42.91 -8.37 37.70
N LEU A 26 -42.83 -7.04 37.63
CA LEU A 26 -42.21 -6.20 38.65
C LEU A 26 -42.97 -6.21 39.99
N GLN A 27 -44.29 -6.33 39.96
CA GLN A 27 -45.14 -6.42 41.16
C GLN A 27 -45.16 -7.83 41.79
N SER A 28 -44.93 -8.90 41.02
CA SER A 28 -45.10 -10.28 41.47
C SER A 28 -43.88 -10.93 42.14
N HIS A 29 -42.69 -10.33 42.04
CA HIS A 29 -41.46 -10.95 42.56
C HIS A 29 -41.12 -10.49 43.99
N GLN A 30 -41.56 -11.28 44.97
CA GLN A 30 -40.95 -11.36 46.29
C GLN A 30 -39.66 -12.21 46.20
N THR A 31 -38.50 -11.56 46.46
CA THR A 31 -37.09 -12.06 46.53
C THR A 31 -36.39 -12.56 45.24
N PRO A 32 -35.03 -12.60 45.13
CA PRO A 32 -33.93 -12.12 46.00
C PRO A 32 -33.05 -11.03 45.31
N VAL A 33 -31.98 -10.59 45.99
CA VAL A 33 -31.01 -9.55 45.57
C VAL A 33 -30.53 -9.73 44.12
N LEU A 34 -30.72 -8.70 43.28
CA LEU A 34 -30.24 -8.70 41.89
C LEU A 34 -28.75 -8.34 41.84
N ASN A 35 -27.86 -9.31 41.61
CA ASN A 35 -26.42 -9.02 41.58
C ASN A 35 -26.00 -8.11 40.41
N LYS A 36 -26.69 -8.20 39.26
CA LYS A 36 -26.37 -7.41 38.06
C LYS A 36 -27.64 -6.94 37.35
N PHE A 37 -27.68 -5.68 36.96
CA PHE A 37 -28.78 -5.08 36.22
C PHE A 37 -28.25 -4.29 35.02
N ARG A 38 -28.87 -4.49 33.84
CA ARG A 38 -28.48 -3.79 32.61
C ARG A 38 -29.70 -3.07 32.03
N ILE A 39 -29.53 -1.80 31.70
CA ILE A 39 -30.54 -0.96 31.08
C ILE A 39 -30.05 -0.66 29.66
N TYR A 40 -30.81 -1.10 28.65
CA TYR A 40 -30.62 -0.75 27.24
C TYR A 40 -31.85 0.01 26.78
N CYS A 41 -31.67 1.22 26.26
CA CYS A 41 -32.80 2.02 25.79
C CYS A 41 -32.44 2.80 24.51
N ASP A 42 -33.37 2.79 23.55
CA ASP A 42 -33.33 3.63 22.36
C ASP A 42 -34.04 4.97 22.64
N LEU A 43 -33.48 6.08 22.13
CA LEU A 43 -33.95 7.44 22.43
C LEU A 43 -35.21 7.80 21.62
N HIS A 44 -36.32 8.09 22.29
CA HIS A 44 -37.56 8.68 21.74
C HIS A 44 -38.26 9.57 22.80
N ASP A 45 -39.18 10.45 22.39
CA ASP A 45 -39.71 11.62 23.15
C ASP A 45 -40.30 11.38 24.56
N SER A 46 -40.55 10.15 25.01
CA SER A 46 -41.08 9.82 26.36
C SER A 46 -40.04 9.29 27.36
N PHE A 47 -38.75 9.41 27.03
CA PHE A 47 -37.65 8.67 27.65
C PHE A 47 -37.25 9.08 29.08
N HIS A 48 -37.42 10.34 29.50
CA HIS A 48 -36.99 10.83 30.82
C HIS A 48 -37.67 10.13 32.01
N SER A 49 -38.95 9.79 31.88
CA SER A 49 -39.72 9.12 32.95
C SER A 49 -39.31 7.67 33.12
N GLU A 50 -38.99 6.97 32.03
CA GLU A 50 -38.72 5.53 32.06
C GLU A 50 -37.34 5.18 32.63
N LEU A 51 -36.28 5.91 32.26
CA LEU A 51 -34.94 5.65 32.82
C LEU A 51 -34.92 5.83 34.34
N ASN A 52 -35.59 6.87 34.86
CA ASN A 52 -35.69 7.13 36.30
C ASN A 52 -36.40 5.98 37.05
N LYS A 53 -37.44 5.38 36.45
CA LYS A 53 -38.10 4.20 37.03
C LYS A 53 -37.16 3.00 37.12
N TRP A 54 -36.38 2.75 36.08
CA TRP A 54 -35.43 1.63 36.06
C TRP A 54 -34.25 1.82 37.01
N LEU A 55 -33.74 3.04 37.16
CA LEU A 55 -32.72 3.36 38.16
C LEU A 55 -33.26 3.22 39.58
N LYS A 56 -34.50 3.67 39.84
CA LYS A 56 -35.16 3.47 41.13
C LYS A 56 -35.34 1.98 41.45
N TYR A 57 -35.75 1.18 40.46
CA TYR A 57 -35.87 -0.26 40.61
C TYR A 57 -34.52 -0.93 40.97
N ALA A 58 -33.44 -0.56 40.27
CA ALA A 58 -32.10 -1.09 40.56
C ALA A 58 -31.64 -0.75 41.98
N PHE A 59 -31.94 0.47 42.45
CA PHE A 59 -31.69 0.87 43.83
C PHE A 59 -32.48 0.02 44.83
N ASP A 60 -33.79 -0.07 44.64
CA ASP A 60 -34.69 -0.78 45.56
C ASP A 60 -34.32 -2.28 45.65
N LYS A 61 -33.75 -2.85 44.57
CA LYS A 61 -33.23 -4.23 44.51
C LYS A 61 -31.78 -4.41 44.98
N ARG A 62 -31.14 -3.35 45.49
CA ARG A 62 -29.78 -3.38 46.05
C ARG A 62 -28.75 -3.98 45.08
N VAL A 63 -28.80 -3.53 43.82
CA VAL A 63 -27.96 -4.08 42.76
C VAL A 63 -26.47 -3.84 43.03
N GLN A 64 -25.63 -4.87 42.80
CA GLN A 64 -24.18 -4.78 42.96
C GLN A 64 -23.46 -4.30 41.69
N LYS A 65 -23.97 -4.64 40.50
CA LYS A 65 -23.42 -4.21 39.21
C LYS A 65 -24.50 -3.60 38.31
N LEU A 66 -24.36 -2.32 37.97
CA LEU A 66 -25.29 -1.60 37.11
C LEU A 66 -24.60 -1.18 35.81
N GLU A 67 -25.21 -1.49 34.67
CA GLU A 67 -24.77 -1.00 33.35
C GLU A 67 -25.93 -0.28 32.67
N VAL A 68 -25.69 0.96 32.25
CA VAL A 68 -26.64 1.79 31.52
C VAL A 68 -26.05 2.10 30.16
N ASN A 69 -26.75 1.71 29.10
CA ASN A 69 -26.35 1.93 27.72
C ASN A 69 -27.50 2.57 26.94
N LEU A 70 -27.26 3.78 26.46
CA LEU A 70 -28.21 4.55 25.66
C LEU A 70 -27.71 4.59 24.22
N SER A 71 -28.02 3.57 23.42
CA SER A 71 -27.59 3.48 22.02
C SER A 71 -28.71 3.86 21.05
N HIS A 72 -28.37 4.13 19.80
CA HIS A 72 -29.31 4.41 18.71
C HIS A 72 -29.43 3.27 17.69
N HIS A 73 -28.97 2.07 18.07
CA HIS A 73 -28.90 0.91 17.18
C HIS A 73 -29.33 -0.35 17.95
N GLY A 74 -30.45 -0.95 17.53
CA GLY A 74 -30.82 -2.30 17.92
C GLY A 74 -29.77 -3.34 17.45
N PRO A 75 -29.85 -4.60 17.91
CA PRO A 75 -28.85 -5.62 17.62
C PRO A 75 -28.81 -5.96 16.12
N ILE A 76 -27.61 -5.92 15.53
CA ILE A 76 -27.35 -6.23 14.12
C ILE A 76 -27.08 -7.74 13.99
N TYR A 77 -27.99 -8.45 13.32
CA TYR A 77 -27.74 -9.68 12.58
C TYR A 77 -27.99 -9.36 11.10
N ASN A 78 -27.02 -9.54 10.20
CA ASN A 78 -26.90 -10.76 9.39
C ASN A 78 -25.92 -10.62 8.21
N GLU A 79 -25.42 -11.79 7.82
CA GLU A 79 -25.06 -12.30 6.49
C GLU A 79 -25.23 -11.41 5.24
N SER A 80 -24.15 -11.37 4.47
CA SER A 80 -24.00 -11.22 3.01
C SER A 80 -25.12 -10.65 2.11
N ARG A 81 -24.64 -9.74 1.23
CA ARG A 81 -25.10 -9.30 -0.11
C ARG A 81 -26.02 -8.08 -0.18
N HIS A 82 -25.49 -7.11 -0.95
CA HIS A 82 -26.09 -5.90 -1.52
C HIS A 82 -26.28 -4.70 -0.56
N GLY A 83 -25.49 -3.64 -0.79
CA GLY A 83 -25.75 -2.30 -0.22
C GLY A 83 -27.02 -1.67 -0.82
N PRO A 84 -27.57 -0.59 -0.21
CA PRO A 84 -26.97 0.74 -0.40
C PRO A 84 -27.06 1.72 0.80
N ASN A 85 -26.18 2.74 0.78
CA ASN A 85 -26.27 4.07 1.42
C ASN A 85 -26.81 4.23 2.86
N PHE A 86 -25.90 4.49 3.81
CA PHE A 86 -26.23 4.97 5.16
C PHE A 86 -26.46 6.49 5.17
N TYR A 87 -27.69 6.93 5.41
CA TYR A 87 -27.97 8.31 5.83
C TYR A 87 -27.85 8.41 7.36
N ARG A 88 -26.95 9.28 7.85
CA ARG A 88 -26.96 9.75 9.25
C ARG A 88 -28.11 10.75 9.41
N ILE A 89 -29.09 10.44 10.25
CA ILE A 89 -30.05 11.44 10.74
C ILE A 89 -29.41 12.11 11.96
N PRO A 90 -29.12 13.42 11.96
CA PRO A 90 -28.65 14.12 13.14
C PRO A 90 -29.82 14.27 14.13
N ILE A 91 -29.64 13.79 15.35
CA ILE A 91 -30.58 14.05 16.45
C ILE A 91 -30.17 15.37 17.09
N THR A 92 -31.12 16.26 17.27
CA THR A 92 -30.93 17.61 17.83
C THR A 92 -31.09 17.68 19.35
N GLU A 93 -31.38 16.56 20.03
CA GLU A 93 -31.56 16.54 21.49
C GLU A 93 -30.72 15.44 22.18
N SER A 94 -30.03 15.88 23.23
CA SER A 94 -28.93 15.23 23.92
C SER A 94 -29.41 14.83 25.32
N TYR A 95 -29.45 13.54 25.67
CA TYR A 95 -29.93 13.10 27.00
C TYR A 95 -28.84 13.12 28.07
N VAL A 96 -29.04 13.95 29.11
CA VAL A 96 -28.16 14.06 30.29
C VAL A 96 -28.52 13.01 31.34
N PHE A 97 -27.52 12.28 31.84
CA PHE A 97 -27.68 11.29 32.91
C PHE A 97 -28.31 11.93 34.16
N PRO A 98 -29.37 11.35 34.73
CA PRO A 98 -30.06 11.93 35.88
C PRO A 98 -29.22 11.76 37.16
N SER A 99 -28.45 12.79 37.52
CA SER A 99 -27.69 12.84 38.78
C SER A 99 -28.58 12.89 40.02
N THR A 100 -29.83 13.32 39.86
CA THR A 100 -30.79 13.58 40.95
C THR A 100 -31.10 12.33 41.78
N ILE A 101 -31.25 11.15 41.17
CA ILE A 101 -31.58 9.92 41.90
C ILE A 101 -30.41 9.41 42.77
N PHE A 102 -29.17 9.64 42.32
CA PHE A 102 -27.96 9.31 43.07
C PHE A 102 -27.63 10.37 44.12
N ALA A 103 -28.02 11.63 43.90
CA ALA A 103 -27.90 12.69 44.89
C ALA A 103 -28.88 12.51 46.07
N GLN A 104 -30.05 11.93 45.83
CA GLN A 104 -31.10 11.74 46.85
C GLN A 104 -30.98 10.44 47.66
N ARG A 105 -30.10 9.51 47.27
CA ARG A 105 -30.06 8.15 47.85
C ARG A 105 -28.64 7.60 47.94
N SER A 106 -28.30 6.90 49.02
CA SER A 106 -26.99 6.23 49.17
C SER A 106 -27.00 4.81 48.61
N TRP A 107 -26.27 4.58 47.52
CA TRP A 107 -26.18 3.31 46.79
C TRP A 107 -25.12 2.36 47.39
N ASN A 108 -25.27 2.04 48.67
CA ASN A 108 -24.25 1.27 49.41
C ASN A 108 -24.07 -0.18 48.90
N SER A 109 -25.00 -0.74 48.14
CA SER A 109 -24.84 -2.09 47.58
C SER A 109 -24.10 -2.11 46.25
N LEU A 110 -23.97 -0.96 45.58
CA LEU A 110 -23.40 -0.87 44.23
C LEU A 110 -21.88 -0.91 44.29
N LYS A 111 -21.29 -1.93 43.65
CA LYS A 111 -19.85 -2.15 43.53
C LYS A 111 -19.29 -1.78 42.17
N GLU A 112 -20.08 -1.90 41.11
CA GLU A 112 -19.64 -1.59 39.75
C GLU A 112 -20.71 -0.82 38.97
N LEU A 113 -20.32 0.30 38.37
CA LEU A 113 -21.18 1.13 37.53
C LEU A 113 -20.53 1.39 36.17
N ILE A 114 -21.29 1.11 35.10
CA ILE A 114 -20.86 1.36 33.71
C ILE A 114 -21.91 2.23 33.03
N LEU A 115 -21.49 3.40 32.54
CA LEU A 115 -22.31 4.33 31.76
C LEU A 115 -21.74 4.41 30.34
N ARG A 116 -22.56 4.05 29.33
CA ARG A 116 -22.16 4.06 27.92
C ARG A 116 -23.11 4.93 27.10
N HIS A 117 -22.53 5.77 26.24
CA HIS A 117 -23.28 6.61 25.30
C HIS A 117 -24.28 7.55 26.00
N VAL A 118 -23.93 7.99 27.22
CA VAL A 118 -24.72 8.94 28.01
C VAL A 118 -23.97 10.25 28.12
N LEU A 119 -24.65 11.39 28.05
CA LEU A 119 -24.05 12.66 28.40
C LEU A 119 -24.03 12.78 29.92
N VAL A 120 -22.86 12.91 30.51
CA VAL A 120 -22.69 12.96 31.97
C VAL A 120 -21.96 14.25 32.31
N SER A 121 -22.60 15.12 33.09
CA SER A 121 -21.97 16.36 33.58
C SER A 121 -21.00 16.07 34.73
N GLY A 122 -20.10 17.02 35.01
CA GLY A 122 -19.14 16.93 36.13
C GLY A 122 -19.79 16.67 37.48
N SER A 123 -20.85 17.41 37.78
CA SER A 123 -21.62 17.25 39.01
C SER A 123 -22.26 15.87 39.15
N ALA A 124 -22.67 15.24 38.04
CA ALA A 124 -23.24 13.90 38.07
C ALA A 124 -22.22 12.83 38.49
N VAL A 125 -20.98 12.92 37.98
CA VAL A 125 -19.90 11.98 38.35
C VAL A 125 -19.51 12.15 39.82
N GLU A 126 -19.41 13.39 40.29
CA GLU A 126 -19.12 13.67 41.70
C GLU A 126 -20.21 13.08 42.62
N CYS A 127 -21.50 13.28 42.29
CA CYS A 127 -22.60 12.68 43.04
C CYS A 127 -22.52 11.16 43.12
N LEU A 128 -22.12 10.48 42.03
CA LEU A 128 -21.93 9.02 42.00
C LEU A 128 -20.84 8.56 42.96
N LEU A 129 -19.70 9.25 42.96
CA LEU A 129 -18.55 8.91 43.80
C LEU A 129 -18.85 9.12 45.29
N TYR A 130 -19.57 10.19 45.64
CA TYR A 130 -19.90 10.51 47.03
C TYR A 130 -21.03 9.66 47.61
N ASN A 131 -21.99 9.20 46.79
CA ASN A 131 -23.16 8.46 47.29
C ASN A 131 -23.07 6.94 47.09
N CYS A 132 -22.01 6.43 46.44
CA CYS A 132 -21.75 5.00 46.25
C CYS A 132 -20.49 4.57 47.02
N ASN A 133 -20.55 4.54 48.35
CA ASN A 133 -19.36 4.30 49.20
C ASN A 133 -18.62 2.97 48.91
N ASN A 134 -19.35 1.94 48.48
CA ASN A 134 -18.81 0.61 48.16
C ASN A 134 -18.48 0.43 46.67
N LEU A 135 -18.48 1.51 45.88
CA LEU A 135 -18.19 1.45 44.46
C LEU A 135 -16.69 1.16 44.26
N GLU A 136 -16.39 -0.06 43.84
CA GLU A 136 -15.04 -0.55 43.57
C GLU A 136 -14.60 -0.19 42.14
N SER A 137 -15.54 -0.08 41.20
CA SER A 137 -15.26 0.18 39.77
C SER A 137 -16.27 1.14 39.14
N LEU A 138 -15.77 2.17 38.46
CA LEU A 138 -16.57 3.13 37.69
C LEU A 138 -16.03 3.27 36.26
N ALA A 139 -16.90 3.07 35.27
CA ALA A 139 -16.60 3.29 33.86
C ALA A 139 -17.60 4.27 33.22
N VAL A 140 -17.09 5.36 32.65
CA VAL A 140 -17.90 6.43 32.04
C VAL A 140 -17.42 6.69 30.60
N HIS A 141 -18.27 6.42 29.61
CA HIS A 141 -18.01 6.62 28.18
C HIS A 141 -19.01 7.65 27.60
N CYS A 142 -18.62 8.92 27.50
CA CYS A 142 -19.51 10.03 27.10
C CYS A 142 -19.11 10.65 25.76
N SER A 143 -20.05 11.40 25.14
CA SER A 143 -19.88 12.02 23.83
C SER A 143 -19.53 13.51 23.81
N GLU A 144 -19.75 14.29 24.88
CA GLU A 144 -19.23 15.67 25.12
C GLU A 144 -19.76 16.19 26.49
N ASP A 145 -19.23 17.30 27.04
CA ASP A 145 -19.62 18.05 28.28
C ASP A 145 -18.90 17.80 29.63
N LEU A 146 -18.02 16.80 29.78
CA LEU A 146 -17.25 16.63 31.02
C LEU A 146 -15.91 17.38 30.95
N THR A 147 -15.82 18.58 31.55
CA THR A 147 -14.63 19.44 31.50
C THR A 147 -13.65 19.26 32.66
N SER A 148 -14.11 18.88 33.86
CA SER A 148 -13.22 18.59 34.98
C SER A 148 -13.75 17.48 35.86
N LEU A 149 -12.85 16.70 36.46
CA LEU A 149 -13.20 15.68 37.45
C LEU A 149 -12.30 15.78 38.68
N LYS A 150 -12.91 15.84 39.86
CA LYS A 150 -12.22 15.73 41.13
C LYS A 150 -12.64 14.45 41.87
N VAL A 151 -11.68 13.61 42.21
CA VAL A 151 -11.87 12.39 43.01
C VAL A 151 -11.03 12.54 44.28
N CYS A 152 -11.67 12.79 45.42
CA CYS A 152 -10.97 12.99 46.69
C CYS A 152 -11.60 12.20 47.83
N GLY A 153 -10.75 11.53 48.62
CA GLY A 153 -11.11 11.08 49.97
C GLY A 153 -10.81 9.60 50.25
N PRO A 154 -10.35 9.27 51.48
CA PRO A 154 -9.97 7.91 51.88
C PRO A 154 -11.15 6.95 52.02
N SER A 155 -12.37 7.48 52.04
CA SER A 155 -13.62 6.74 52.30
C SER A 155 -14.24 6.09 51.06
N ILE A 156 -13.70 6.34 49.86
CA ILE A 156 -14.24 5.80 48.61
C ILE A 156 -13.54 4.46 48.33
N ALA A 157 -14.30 3.37 48.21
CA ALA A 157 -13.77 2.03 47.93
C ALA A 157 -13.23 1.85 46.49
N LEU A 158 -13.11 2.93 45.72
CA LEU A 158 -12.81 2.91 44.29
C LEU A 158 -11.38 2.43 44.02
N GLN A 159 -11.28 1.28 43.37
CA GLN A 159 -10.03 0.65 42.96
C GLN A 159 -9.76 0.81 41.45
N HIS A 160 -10.83 0.94 40.65
CA HIS A 160 -10.75 1.02 39.20
C HIS A 160 -11.56 2.19 38.67
N LEU A 161 -10.90 3.12 37.96
CA LEU A 161 -11.55 4.25 37.32
C LEU A 161 -11.24 4.25 35.82
N GLU A 162 -12.29 4.25 35.00
CA GLU A 162 -12.18 4.35 33.55
C GLU A 162 -13.06 5.49 33.01
N ILE A 163 -12.45 6.45 32.31
CA ILE A 163 -13.15 7.56 31.65
C ILE A 163 -12.69 7.63 30.20
N ARG A 164 -13.61 7.48 29.25
CA ARG A 164 -13.30 7.48 27.81
C ARG A 164 -14.14 8.50 27.04
N PHE A 165 -13.57 9.02 25.96
CA PHE A 165 -14.22 9.93 25.01
C PHE A 165 -14.68 11.30 25.57
N CYS A 166 -14.30 11.65 26.81
CA CYS A 166 -14.51 12.99 27.39
C CYS A 166 -13.27 13.89 27.20
N PRO A 167 -13.37 15.09 26.60
CA PRO A 167 -12.29 16.07 26.60
C PRO A 167 -12.22 16.79 27.95
N LEU A 168 -11.41 16.28 28.87
CA LEU A 168 -11.22 16.88 30.19
C LEU A 168 -10.17 17.99 30.13
N ASP A 169 -10.41 19.14 30.75
CA ASP A 169 -9.38 20.14 30.97
C ASP A 169 -8.51 19.77 32.17
N THR A 170 -9.08 19.21 33.24
CA THR A 170 -8.30 18.82 34.43
C THR A 170 -8.94 17.66 35.19
N ILE A 171 -8.11 16.69 35.56
CA ILE A 171 -8.46 15.61 36.49
C ILE A 171 -7.62 15.77 37.75
N ILE A 172 -8.25 15.80 38.93
CA ILE A 172 -7.57 15.82 40.22
C ILE A 172 -7.97 14.57 40.98
N ILE A 173 -7.01 13.73 41.33
CA ILE A 173 -7.21 12.54 42.16
C ILE A 173 -6.37 12.71 43.42
N SER A 174 -6.98 12.61 44.59
CA SER A 174 -6.28 12.80 45.87
C SER A 174 -6.74 11.82 46.94
N ASP A 175 -5.81 11.19 47.64
CA ASP A 175 -6.07 10.38 48.84
C ASP A 175 -7.02 9.19 48.59
N VAL A 176 -6.78 8.41 47.53
CA VAL A 176 -7.60 7.25 47.14
C VAL A 176 -6.77 5.97 46.99
N ASN A 177 -7.40 4.83 47.24
CA ASN A 177 -6.80 3.48 47.13
C ASN A 177 -6.88 2.90 45.70
N LEU A 178 -6.71 3.74 44.68
CA LEU A 178 -6.83 3.33 43.28
C LEU A 178 -5.71 2.35 42.90
N ILE A 179 -6.08 1.26 42.22
CA ILE A 179 -5.16 0.25 41.68
C ILE A 179 -4.92 0.49 40.19
N SER A 180 -5.97 0.87 39.45
CA SER A 180 -5.93 1.07 38.00
C SER A 180 -6.70 2.31 37.56
N LEU A 181 -6.04 3.15 36.78
CA LEU A 181 -6.61 4.36 36.20
C LEU A 181 -6.53 4.31 34.67
N LYS A 182 -7.65 4.47 33.98
CA LYS A 182 -7.72 4.62 32.52
C LYS A 182 -8.44 5.91 32.16
N ILE A 183 -7.78 6.79 31.41
CA ILE A 183 -8.32 8.10 31.06
C ILE A 183 -8.20 8.38 29.57
N GLY A 184 -9.20 9.06 29.03
CA GLY A 184 -9.23 9.63 27.68
C GLY A 184 -8.41 10.90 27.56
N LYS A 185 -8.79 11.76 26.61
CA LYS A 185 -8.13 13.04 26.33
C LYS A 185 -8.30 14.01 27.52
N THR A 186 -7.21 14.36 28.20
CA THR A 186 -7.23 15.38 29.28
C THR A 186 -6.12 16.42 29.12
N ARG A 187 -6.33 17.69 29.49
CA ARG A 187 -5.29 18.75 29.50
C ARG A 187 -4.42 18.76 30.75
N ALA A 188 -4.87 18.20 31.87
CA ALA A 188 -4.07 18.09 33.07
C ALA A 188 -4.52 16.89 33.91
N LEU A 189 -3.57 16.20 34.54
CA LEU A 189 -3.82 15.19 35.56
C LEU A 189 -2.96 15.52 36.79
N VAL A 190 -3.62 15.75 37.93
CA VAL A 190 -2.99 15.99 39.22
C VAL A 190 -3.29 14.80 40.12
N LEU A 191 -2.27 14.00 40.42
CA LEU A 191 -2.36 12.89 41.38
C LEU A 191 -1.67 13.31 42.68
N LYS A 192 -2.38 13.25 43.80
CA LYS A 192 -1.82 13.49 45.14
C LYS A 192 -2.08 12.24 45.97
N ASN A 193 -1.03 11.60 46.49
CA ASN A 193 -1.16 10.48 47.45
C ASN A 193 -2.08 9.34 46.98
N ALA A 194 -1.63 8.56 45.99
CA ALA A 194 -2.30 7.34 45.49
C ALA A 194 -1.37 6.11 45.62
N PRO A 195 -1.13 5.62 46.85
CA PRO A 195 -0.02 4.71 47.16
C PRO A 195 -0.17 3.29 46.60
N LYS A 196 -1.37 2.90 46.14
CA LYS A 196 -1.67 1.57 45.58
C LYS A 196 -1.75 1.55 44.04
N LEU A 197 -1.50 2.68 43.38
CA LEU A 197 -1.66 2.80 41.94
C LEU A 197 -0.51 2.09 41.21
N VAL A 198 -0.83 0.99 40.54
CA VAL A 198 0.14 0.13 39.84
C VAL A 198 -0.09 0.11 38.32
N HIS A 199 -1.28 0.53 37.85
CA HIS A 199 -1.64 0.58 36.43
C HIS A 199 -2.18 1.94 36.00
N ILE A 200 -1.56 2.54 34.97
CA ILE A 200 -2.06 3.76 34.33
C ILE A 200 -2.19 3.55 32.82
N GLY A 201 -3.37 3.87 32.27
CA GLY A 201 -3.69 3.86 30.84
C GLY A 201 -4.17 5.23 30.35
N ILE A 202 -3.49 5.82 29.36
CA ILE A 202 -3.89 7.11 28.77
C ILE A 202 -4.24 6.89 27.29
N LEU A 203 -5.48 7.23 26.88
CA LEU A 203 -6.07 6.78 25.61
C LEU A 203 -6.01 7.82 24.47
N SER A 204 -5.49 9.03 24.67
CA SER A 204 -5.17 10.03 23.62
C SER A 204 -4.49 11.27 24.23
N CYS A 205 -3.26 11.62 23.81
CA CYS A 205 -2.50 12.75 24.38
C CYS A 205 -2.45 13.97 23.43
N ASN A 206 -2.75 15.17 23.93
CA ASN A 206 -2.30 16.45 23.34
C ASN A 206 -1.02 16.95 24.08
N HIS A 207 -0.59 18.22 23.88
CA HIS A 207 0.67 18.91 24.28
C HIS A 207 1.19 18.79 25.74
N ILE A 208 0.66 17.85 26.52
CA ILE A 208 0.68 17.78 27.97
C ILE A 208 1.69 16.76 28.49
N VAL A 209 2.28 15.94 27.62
CA VAL A 209 3.32 14.99 28.03
C VAL A 209 4.52 15.73 28.63
N GLU A 210 4.89 16.91 28.11
CA GLU A 210 6.08 17.61 28.59
C GLU A 210 5.97 17.98 30.08
N ASP A 211 4.80 18.43 30.54
CA ASP A 211 4.60 18.84 31.93
C ASP A 211 4.20 17.65 32.83
N PHE A 212 3.50 16.65 32.27
CA PHE A 212 3.10 15.42 32.95
C PHE A 212 4.29 14.50 33.27
N VAL A 213 5.22 14.33 32.31
CA VAL A 213 6.41 13.47 32.47
C VAL A 213 7.49 14.14 33.31
N CYS A 214 7.62 15.47 33.25
CA CYS A 214 8.51 16.21 34.15
C CYS A 214 8.04 16.16 35.62
N LYS A 215 6.73 15.99 35.90
CA LYS A 215 6.19 15.86 37.27
C LYS A 215 6.06 14.40 37.76
N LEU A 216 6.21 13.41 36.89
CA LEU A 216 6.30 11.98 37.25
C LEU A 216 7.56 11.66 38.07
N SER A 217 8.58 12.54 38.07
CA SER A 217 9.90 12.29 38.65
C SER A 217 9.95 12.12 40.17
N CYS A 218 8.84 12.33 40.91
CA CYS A 218 8.93 12.47 42.35
C CYS A 218 8.14 11.46 43.21
N HIS A 219 7.22 10.63 42.69
CA HIS A 219 6.25 9.95 43.58
C HIS A 219 5.86 8.48 43.28
N PHE A 220 6.42 7.81 42.26
CA PHE A 220 5.94 6.47 41.87
C PHE A 220 7.02 5.39 41.84
N SER A 221 7.59 5.07 43.01
CA SER A 221 8.57 3.98 43.16
C SER A 221 8.00 2.57 42.95
N LYS A 222 6.69 2.42 42.73
CA LYS A 222 5.97 1.14 42.62
C LYS A 222 5.18 0.95 41.32
N LEU A 223 5.39 1.80 40.31
CA LEU A 223 4.66 1.68 39.04
C LEU A 223 5.17 0.48 38.22
N GLU A 224 4.37 -0.57 38.12
CA GLU A 224 4.77 -1.82 37.44
C GLU A 224 4.35 -1.86 35.96
N LEU A 225 3.23 -1.21 35.59
CA LEU A 225 2.71 -1.16 34.23
C LEU A 225 2.27 0.26 33.81
N LEU A 226 2.85 0.74 32.73
CA LEU A 226 2.42 1.95 32.05
C LEU A 226 1.87 1.62 30.65
N SER A 227 0.66 2.09 30.34
CA SER A 227 0.02 1.96 29.03
C SER A 227 -0.24 3.33 28.42
N LEU A 228 0.36 3.64 27.27
CA LEU A 228 0.20 4.94 26.61
C LEU A 228 -0.35 4.76 25.19
N ILE A 229 -1.36 5.55 24.85
CA ILE A 229 -1.83 5.78 23.48
C ILE A 229 -1.43 7.20 23.07
N LEU A 230 -0.50 7.33 22.13
CA LEU A 230 0.04 8.63 21.69
C LEU A 230 -0.51 9.04 20.31
N ASP A 231 -0.76 10.35 20.14
CA ASP A 231 -1.06 10.97 18.85
C ASP A 231 0.24 11.19 18.05
N PRO A 232 0.26 10.88 16.75
CA PRO A 232 1.46 10.91 15.91
C PRO A 232 2.10 12.28 15.72
N ASN A 233 1.30 13.34 15.64
CA ASN A 233 1.83 14.68 15.37
C ASN A 233 2.57 15.29 16.57
N GLN A 234 2.44 14.67 17.75
CA GLN A 234 2.85 15.24 19.02
C GLN A 234 4.00 14.48 19.69
N ALA A 235 4.48 13.38 19.10
CA ALA A 235 5.55 12.56 19.67
C ALA A 235 6.97 13.19 19.54
N ARG A 236 7.13 14.31 18.82
CA ARG A 236 8.43 14.98 18.63
C ARG A 236 9.00 15.46 19.98
N GLY A 237 10.11 14.85 20.44
CA GLY A 237 10.82 15.23 21.67
C GLY A 237 10.58 14.33 22.89
N PHE A 238 9.74 13.29 22.76
CA PHE A 238 9.42 12.33 23.83
C PHE A 238 10.64 11.53 24.33
N ASP A 239 11.63 11.33 23.45
CA ASP A 239 12.83 10.52 23.65
C ASP A 239 13.88 11.16 24.57
N ARG A 240 13.83 12.48 24.79
CA ARG A 240 14.87 13.23 25.53
C ARG A 240 14.53 13.52 27.00
N LYS A 241 13.32 13.18 27.48
CA LYS A 241 12.78 13.66 28.77
C LYS A 241 12.17 12.60 29.70
N LEU A 242 12.24 11.30 29.38
CA LEU A 242 11.76 10.25 30.29
C LEU A 242 12.73 10.05 31.47
N PRO A 243 12.32 10.27 32.74
CA PRO A 243 13.14 9.95 33.90
C PRO A 243 13.33 8.43 34.04
N GLN A 244 14.47 7.99 34.58
CA GLN A 244 14.72 6.56 34.83
C GLN A 244 13.74 6.01 35.88
N GLN A 245 13.10 4.87 35.58
CA GLN A 245 12.10 4.23 36.45
C GLN A 245 12.50 2.79 36.76
N PRO A 246 13.31 2.54 37.81
CA PRO A 246 13.92 1.24 38.07
C PRO A 246 12.93 0.12 38.46
N ALA A 247 11.71 0.46 38.89
CA ALA A 247 10.66 -0.50 39.26
C ALA A 247 9.73 -0.89 38.09
N LEU A 248 9.86 -0.25 36.92
CA LEU A 248 9.01 -0.52 35.76
C LEU A 248 9.39 -1.86 35.12
N LYS A 249 8.51 -2.85 35.25
CA LYS A 249 8.69 -4.21 34.70
C LYS A 249 8.08 -4.37 33.32
N GLN A 250 6.96 -3.68 33.05
CA GLN A 250 6.26 -3.77 31.78
C GLN A 250 5.87 -2.39 31.24
N LEU A 251 6.20 -2.15 29.97
CA LEU A 251 5.77 -0.96 29.24
C LEU A 251 4.94 -1.39 28.03
N SER A 252 3.71 -0.89 27.96
CA SER A 252 2.79 -1.15 26.86
C SER A 252 2.56 0.14 26.10
N LEU A 253 2.92 0.15 24.82
CA LEU A 253 2.68 1.30 23.96
C LEU A 253 1.66 0.92 22.89
N GLN A 254 0.73 1.84 22.65
CA GLN A 254 -0.18 1.76 21.52
C GLN A 254 0.01 3.04 20.71
N LEU A 255 0.83 2.94 19.67
CA LEU A 255 1.10 4.07 18.79
C LEU A 255 0.12 4.01 17.63
N VAL A 256 -0.66 5.08 17.46
CA VAL A 256 -1.34 5.33 16.19
C VAL A 256 -0.41 6.27 15.45
N LEU A 257 0.42 5.75 14.53
CA LEU A 257 1.27 6.60 13.70
C LEU A 257 0.45 7.07 12.50
N VAL A 258 0.40 8.37 12.23
CA VAL A 258 -0.15 8.96 11.03
C VAL A 258 0.98 9.80 10.45
N GLN A 259 1.47 9.36 9.30
CA GLN A 259 2.72 9.67 8.63
C GLN A 259 4.00 9.19 9.34
N VAL A 260 4.70 8.23 8.73
CA VAL A 260 6.06 7.83 9.11
C VAL A 260 7.07 8.56 8.23
N GLU A 261 7.28 9.85 8.48
CA GLU A 261 8.41 10.56 7.85
C GLU A 261 9.72 10.40 8.65
N ARG A 262 9.67 9.90 9.89
CA ARG A 262 10.85 9.57 10.70
C ARG A 262 10.53 8.40 11.62
N MET A 263 11.22 7.27 11.48
CA MET A 263 11.24 6.27 12.54
C MET A 263 11.78 6.94 13.81
N PHE A 264 10.94 6.99 14.85
CA PHE A 264 11.37 7.29 16.20
C PHE A 264 12.55 6.40 16.58
N GLY A 265 13.54 6.95 17.28
CA GLY A 265 14.65 6.20 17.84
C GLY A 265 14.15 5.22 18.89
N LEU A 266 13.69 4.05 18.47
CA LEU A 266 13.30 2.92 19.32
C LEU A 266 14.44 2.53 20.27
N THR A 267 15.69 2.78 19.87
CA THR A 267 16.90 2.62 20.69
C THR A 267 16.88 3.44 21.99
N SER A 268 16.12 4.53 22.07
CA SER A 268 16.05 5.42 23.24
C SER A 268 15.12 4.91 24.34
N PHE A 269 14.05 4.17 23.99
CA PHE A 269 13.10 3.61 24.95
C PHE A 269 13.71 2.49 25.81
N PHE A 270 14.67 1.75 25.26
CA PHE A 270 15.40 0.71 26.00
C PHE A 270 16.42 1.27 27.00
N ARG A 271 16.58 2.61 27.11
CA ARG A 271 17.40 3.26 28.16
C ARG A 271 16.59 3.61 29.43
N VAL A 272 15.26 3.42 29.43
CA VAL A 272 14.34 3.94 30.46
C VAL A 272 14.32 3.10 31.75
N SER A 273 14.55 1.78 31.66
CA SER A 273 14.65 0.90 32.83
C SER A 273 15.56 -0.29 32.55
N PRO A 274 16.56 -0.59 33.41
CA PRO A 274 17.40 -1.78 33.29
C PRO A 274 16.66 -3.09 33.62
N ASN A 275 15.49 -3.01 34.25
CA ASN A 275 14.68 -4.16 34.69
C ASN A 275 13.44 -4.39 33.80
N LEU A 276 13.45 -3.88 32.57
CA LEU A 276 12.31 -4.04 31.65
C LEU A 276 12.22 -5.49 31.17
N GLU A 277 11.31 -6.26 31.75
CA GLU A 277 11.10 -7.68 31.45
C GLU A 277 10.28 -7.88 30.17
N LYS A 278 9.30 -6.99 29.92
CA LYS A 278 8.35 -7.15 28.82
C LYS A 278 8.00 -5.82 28.16
N PHE A 279 8.19 -5.75 26.84
CA PHE A 279 7.81 -4.59 26.03
C PHE A 279 6.76 -5.00 24.99
N VAL A 280 5.58 -4.39 25.08
CA VAL A 280 4.42 -4.80 24.28
C VAL A 280 3.90 -3.65 23.45
N PHE A 281 3.98 -3.78 22.12
CA PHE A 281 3.21 -2.96 21.20
C PHE A 281 1.84 -3.59 21.02
N LYS A 282 0.81 -3.00 21.62
CA LYS A 282 -0.56 -3.57 21.63
C LYS A 282 -1.43 -3.20 20.44
N ARG A 283 -1.00 -2.22 19.64
CA ARG A 283 -1.58 -1.89 18.35
C ARG A 283 -0.66 -0.86 17.73
N LEU A 284 -0.01 -1.23 16.64
CA LEU A 284 0.77 -0.30 15.83
C LEU A 284 -0.05 -0.07 14.57
N LYS A 285 -0.74 1.06 14.52
CA LYS A 285 -1.43 1.50 13.32
C LYS A 285 -0.48 2.43 12.57
N ILE A 286 0.19 1.95 11.54
CA ILE A 286 1.06 2.79 10.72
C ILE A 286 0.22 3.33 9.58
N CYS A 287 -0.11 4.62 9.61
CA CYS A 287 -0.77 5.27 8.50
C CYS A 287 0.21 6.11 7.70
N GLY A 288 0.26 5.95 6.39
CA GLY A 288 0.75 6.99 5.49
C GLY A 288 -0.40 7.94 5.13
N ASP A 289 -0.16 8.90 4.25
CA ASP A 289 -1.24 9.80 3.79
C ASP A 289 -2.45 9.04 3.21
N ASN A 290 -2.28 7.78 2.76
CA ASN A 290 -3.34 6.97 2.16
C ASN A 290 -3.29 5.42 2.45
N TRP A 291 -2.62 4.94 3.50
CA TRP A 291 -2.75 3.53 3.94
C TRP A 291 -2.80 3.42 5.46
N SER A 292 -3.21 2.28 6.01
CA SER A 292 -3.02 1.96 7.44
C SER A 292 -2.73 0.48 7.66
N CYS A 293 -1.53 0.12 8.12
CA CYS A 293 -1.23 -1.22 8.62
C CYS A 293 -1.62 -1.29 10.08
N ASN A 294 -2.42 -2.28 10.48
CA ASN A 294 -2.67 -2.58 11.89
C ASN A 294 -1.88 -3.85 12.26
N LEU A 295 -0.84 -3.69 13.06
CA LEU A 295 -0.22 -4.81 13.76
C LEU A 295 -0.90 -4.94 15.13
N ASP A 296 -1.64 -6.03 15.32
CA ASP A 296 -2.53 -6.17 16.47
C ASP A 296 -1.80 -6.40 17.79
N THR A 297 -0.67 -7.12 17.83
CA THR A 297 0.23 -7.12 19.00
C THR A 297 1.62 -7.61 18.59
N VAL A 298 2.67 -6.80 18.81
CA VAL A 298 4.07 -7.24 18.77
C VAL A 298 4.58 -7.28 20.20
N THR A 299 4.87 -8.48 20.69
CA THR A 299 5.48 -8.67 22.01
C THR A 299 6.97 -8.96 21.81
N VAL A 300 7.83 -8.13 22.38
CA VAL A 300 9.27 -8.40 22.45
C VAL A 300 9.56 -8.86 23.87
N GLU A 301 9.85 -10.15 24.01
CA GLU A 301 10.39 -10.72 25.24
C GLU A 301 11.92 -10.58 25.18
N ALA A 302 12.49 -9.84 26.13
CA ALA A 302 13.91 -9.55 26.14
C ALA A 302 14.70 -10.79 26.61
N ALA A 303 14.98 -11.73 25.71
CA ALA A 303 16.01 -12.74 25.94
C ALA A 303 17.38 -12.05 25.82
N VAL A 304 18.09 -12.00 26.95
CA VAL A 304 19.35 -11.26 27.13
C VAL A 304 20.48 -11.96 26.36
N THR A 305 20.83 -11.50 25.15
CA THR A 305 22.18 -11.67 24.58
C THR A 305 22.59 -10.48 23.70
N ASN A 306 23.88 -10.14 23.74
CA ASN A 306 24.50 -9.03 23.00
C ASN A 306 24.48 -9.20 21.46
N GLU A 307 24.01 -10.33 20.93
CA GLU A 307 23.96 -10.64 19.50
C GLU A 307 22.76 -9.97 18.79
N ALA A 308 21.63 -9.78 19.48
CA ALA A 308 20.51 -8.99 18.95
C ALA A 308 20.88 -7.52 18.71
N ARG A 309 21.91 -7.01 19.41
CA ARG A 309 22.45 -5.65 19.19
C ARG A 309 23.24 -5.53 17.88
N ARG A 310 23.79 -6.63 17.34
CA ARG A 310 24.51 -6.67 16.06
C ARG A 310 23.60 -6.96 14.87
N ALA A 311 22.54 -7.75 15.04
CA ALA A 311 21.58 -8.06 13.97
C ALA A 311 20.78 -6.83 13.46
N ILE A 312 20.71 -5.75 14.24
CA ILE A 312 20.08 -4.47 13.86
C ILE A 312 21.10 -3.52 13.17
N GLY A 313 22.34 -3.97 12.98
CA GLY A 313 23.42 -3.26 12.31
C GLY A 313 23.37 -3.23 10.78
N VAL A 314 22.18 -3.20 10.17
CA VAL A 314 22.03 -2.90 8.73
C VAL A 314 22.20 -1.37 8.55
N ARG A 315 23.45 -0.92 8.61
CA ARG A 315 23.86 0.41 8.13
C ARG A 315 24.40 0.26 6.72
N SER A 316 23.62 0.64 5.69
CA SER A 316 24.13 1.17 4.41
C SER A 316 23.03 1.62 3.42
N ILE A 317 21.98 2.32 3.87
CA ILE A 317 21.09 3.05 2.91
C ILE A 317 20.72 4.46 3.42
N ALA A 318 20.75 4.71 4.73
CA ALA A 318 20.19 5.94 5.30
C ALA A 318 21.07 7.21 5.26
N SER A 319 22.38 7.12 4.94
CA SER A 319 23.27 8.30 5.04
C SER A 319 23.41 9.13 3.76
N ALA A 320 22.82 8.74 2.63
CA ALA A 320 22.75 9.59 1.43
C ALA A 320 21.51 10.51 1.40
N PHE A 321 20.59 10.36 2.36
CA PHE A 321 19.22 10.86 2.29
C PHE A 321 18.99 12.31 2.77
N LEU A 322 20.03 13.12 2.96
CA LEU A 322 19.85 14.50 3.45
C LEU A 322 20.63 15.53 2.63
N ARG A 323 20.14 15.76 1.41
CA ARG A 323 20.10 17.11 0.84
C ARG A 323 18.69 17.41 0.34
N ARG A 324 17.97 18.20 1.14
CA ARG A 324 16.72 18.88 0.74
C ARG A 324 16.97 19.65 -0.56
N GLN A 325 16.21 19.34 -1.61
CA GLN A 325 15.76 20.36 -2.55
C GLN A 325 14.25 20.58 -2.34
N LYS A 326 13.88 21.86 -2.27
CA LYS A 326 12.50 22.35 -2.20
C LYS A 326 11.77 21.94 -3.48
N GLY A 327 10.60 21.29 -3.32
CA GLY A 327 9.50 21.21 -4.28
C GLY A 327 9.82 20.71 -5.69
N SER A 328 9.59 19.43 -5.97
CA SER A 328 9.36 18.98 -7.35
C SER A 328 7.85 18.82 -7.59
N GLY A 329 7.34 19.53 -8.61
CA GLY A 329 5.93 19.60 -8.98
C GLY A 329 5.41 18.36 -9.72
N PHE A 330 5.41 17.18 -9.09
CA PHE A 330 4.83 15.98 -9.69
C PHE A 330 3.32 15.88 -9.40
N ALA A 331 2.55 15.51 -10.43
CA ALA A 331 1.13 15.27 -10.31
C ALA A 331 0.88 13.82 -9.83
N ALA A 332 0.34 13.66 -8.62
CA ALA A 332 -0.19 12.39 -8.16
C ALA A 332 -1.52 12.12 -8.87
N PHE A 333 -1.59 11.05 -9.67
CA PHE A 333 -2.84 10.61 -10.30
C PHE A 333 -3.31 9.28 -9.71
N SER A 334 -4.63 9.12 -9.66
CA SER A 334 -5.38 8.00 -9.09
C SER A 334 -4.70 6.64 -9.30
N ASN A 335 -4.42 5.95 -8.19
CA ASN A 335 -4.07 4.55 -8.21
C ASN A 335 -5.31 3.77 -8.68
N SER A 336 -5.14 2.93 -9.69
CA SER A 336 -6.19 2.01 -10.10
C SER A 336 -6.68 1.23 -8.86
N PRO A 337 -8.00 1.03 -8.67
CA PRO A 337 -8.53 0.20 -7.57
C PRO A 337 -8.01 -1.25 -7.59
N LEU A 338 -7.23 -1.60 -8.62
CA LEU A 338 -6.59 -2.89 -8.87
C LEU A 338 -5.33 -3.14 -8.02
N PHE A 339 -4.77 -2.13 -7.35
CA PHE A 339 -3.54 -2.29 -6.56
C PHE A 339 -3.83 -2.41 -5.07
N ASP A 340 -3.35 -3.49 -4.48
CA ASP A 340 -3.12 -3.58 -3.04
C ASP A 340 -1.96 -2.68 -2.62
N ASP A 341 -1.71 -2.61 -1.30
CA ASP A 341 -0.67 -1.73 -0.78
C ASP A 341 0.74 -2.22 -1.15
N THR A 342 0.94 -3.53 -1.37
CA THR A 342 2.21 -4.11 -1.83
C THR A 342 2.56 -3.60 -3.22
N ARG A 343 1.63 -3.65 -4.16
CA ARG A 343 1.82 -3.15 -5.54
C ARG A 343 2.00 -1.64 -5.59
N LYS A 344 1.31 -0.89 -4.73
CA LYS A 344 1.55 0.56 -4.59
C LYS A 344 2.97 0.85 -4.10
N GLN A 345 3.44 0.14 -3.07
CA GLN A 345 4.81 0.30 -2.56
C GLN A 345 5.86 -0.09 -3.59
N PHE A 346 5.64 -1.19 -4.33
CA PHE A 346 6.50 -1.58 -5.44
C PHE A 346 6.56 -0.47 -6.50
N LYS A 347 5.40 0.04 -6.94
CA LYS A 347 5.33 1.15 -7.89
C LYS A 347 6.07 2.39 -7.40
N GLU A 348 5.85 2.81 -6.17
CA GLU A 348 6.55 3.96 -5.56
C GLU A 348 8.06 3.74 -5.46
N GLY A 349 8.49 2.52 -5.15
CA GLY A 349 9.89 2.12 -5.11
C GLY A 349 10.55 2.24 -6.48
N VAL A 350 9.94 1.65 -7.52
CA VAL A 350 10.47 1.72 -8.89
C VAL A 350 10.43 3.15 -9.42
N ALA A 351 9.36 3.91 -9.15
CA ALA A 351 9.26 5.32 -9.53
C ALA A 351 10.42 6.14 -8.95
N ARG A 352 10.72 5.96 -7.65
CA ARG A 352 11.82 6.65 -6.99
C ARG A 352 13.17 6.25 -7.58
N PHE A 353 13.40 4.94 -7.74
CA PHE A 353 14.61 4.43 -8.37
C PHE A 353 14.82 5.02 -9.77
N ALA A 354 13.78 5.03 -10.61
CA ALA A 354 13.84 5.55 -11.97
C ALA A 354 14.12 7.06 -11.98
N GLN A 355 13.51 7.84 -11.08
CA GLN A 355 13.77 9.28 -10.99
C GLN A 355 15.17 9.61 -10.46
N GLU A 356 15.69 8.83 -9.51
CA GLU A 356 17.02 9.06 -8.91
C GLU A 356 18.16 8.59 -9.82
N HIS A 357 17.99 7.46 -10.50
CA HIS A 357 19.08 6.79 -11.21
C HIS A 357 18.97 6.82 -12.73
N ILE A 358 17.77 6.99 -13.32
CA ILE A 358 17.58 6.92 -14.78
C ILE A 358 17.28 8.30 -15.37
N ALA A 359 16.30 9.03 -14.81
CA ALA A 359 15.85 10.31 -15.33
C ALA A 359 16.97 11.36 -15.54
N PRO A 360 17.99 11.48 -14.65
CA PRO A 360 19.07 12.45 -14.83
C PRO A 360 19.89 12.24 -16.12
N HIS A 361 19.90 11.04 -16.67
CA HIS A 361 20.69 10.69 -17.85
C HIS A 361 19.87 10.72 -19.15
N ALA A 362 18.54 10.77 -19.07
CA ALA A 362 17.64 10.55 -20.20
C ALA A 362 17.85 11.55 -21.37
N SER A 363 18.20 12.82 -21.09
CA SER A 363 18.48 13.81 -22.14
C SER A 363 19.81 13.52 -22.86
N THR A 364 20.86 13.20 -22.09
CA THR A 364 22.18 12.87 -22.64
C THR A 364 22.11 11.60 -23.48
N ILE A 365 21.44 10.55 -22.98
CA ILE A 365 21.24 9.27 -23.68
C ILE A 365 20.60 9.49 -25.06
N ASP A 366 19.56 10.32 -25.13
CA ASP A 366 18.89 10.63 -26.40
C ASP A 366 19.81 11.39 -27.36
N LYS A 367 20.49 12.44 -26.87
CA LYS A 367 21.38 13.27 -27.70
C LYS A 367 22.54 12.46 -28.27
N THR A 368 23.25 11.72 -27.43
CA THR A 368 24.44 10.95 -27.82
C THR A 368 24.10 9.63 -28.50
N ASN A 369 22.84 9.18 -28.43
CA ASN A 369 22.43 7.83 -28.79
C ASN A 369 23.39 6.81 -28.17
N TYR A 370 23.57 6.86 -26.86
CA TYR A 370 24.50 5.96 -26.16
C TYR A 370 23.98 5.61 -24.77
N PHE A 371 24.00 4.32 -24.45
CA PHE A 371 23.63 3.82 -23.13
C PHE A 371 24.81 4.03 -22.15
N PRO A 372 24.65 4.72 -21.01
CA PRO A 372 25.78 5.16 -20.19
C PRO A 372 26.50 3.97 -19.55
N LYS A 373 27.79 3.80 -19.85
CA LYS A 373 28.63 2.77 -19.21
C LYS A 373 29.17 3.23 -17.86
N GLU A 374 29.31 4.53 -17.67
CA GLU A 374 29.95 5.14 -16.50
C GLU A 374 29.10 4.97 -15.24
N VAL A 375 27.77 5.00 -15.39
CA VAL A 375 26.80 4.83 -14.29
C VAL A 375 26.39 3.36 -14.14
N ASN A 376 26.62 2.53 -15.18
CA ASN A 376 26.21 1.14 -15.26
C ASN A 376 24.75 0.90 -14.81
N LEU A 377 23.80 1.47 -15.54
CA LEU A 377 22.37 1.35 -15.23
C LEU A 377 21.89 -0.11 -15.21
N TRP A 378 22.53 -1.00 -15.98
CA TRP A 378 22.24 -2.44 -15.94
C TRP A 378 22.47 -3.02 -14.55
N LYS A 379 23.64 -2.73 -13.96
CA LYS A 379 23.93 -3.17 -12.60
C LYS A 379 22.97 -2.55 -11.58
N LEU A 380 22.69 -1.25 -11.67
CA LEU A 380 21.76 -0.60 -10.74
C LEU A 380 20.36 -1.22 -10.79
N MET A 381 19.84 -1.50 -11.99
CA MET A 381 18.54 -2.15 -12.17
C MET A 381 18.56 -3.59 -11.64
N GLY A 382 19.66 -4.31 -11.84
CA GLY A 382 19.85 -5.68 -11.34
C GLY A 382 19.92 -5.74 -9.81
N ASP A 383 20.72 -4.87 -9.19
CA ASP A 383 20.87 -4.76 -7.73
C ASP A 383 19.55 -4.36 -7.04
N PHE A 384 18.69 -3.60 -7.74
CA PHE A 384 17.33 -3.28 -7.26
C PHE A 384 16.35 -4.46 -7.42
N GLY A 385 16.68 -5.48 -8.23
CA GLY A 385 15.83 -6.65 -8.49
C GLY A 385 14.95 -6.56 -9.73
N LEU A 386 15.10 -5.52 -10.58
CA LEU A 386 14.22 -5.32 -11.75
C LEU A 386 14.40 -6.39 -12.83
N HIS A 387 15.60 -6.94 -13.00
CA HIS A 387 15.84 -7.97 -14.03
C HIS A 387 15.13 -9.29 -13.72
N GLY A 388 14.90 -9.57 -12.44
CA GLY A 388 14.40 -10.84 -11.95
C GLY A 388 12.90 -10.88 -11.61
N ILE A 389 12.08 -9.93 -12.09
CA ILE A 389 10.66 -9.83 -11.68
C ILE A 389 9.91 -11.16 -11.83
N THR A 390 9.93 -11.78 -13.01
CA THR A 390 9.23 -13.06 -13.26
C THR A 390 10.11 -14.29 -13.06
N VAL A 391 11.36 -14.10 -12.62
CA VAL A 391 12.30 -15.20 -12.37
C VAL A 391 11.95 -15.83 -11.01
N PRO A 392 11.86 -17.17 -10.92
CA PRO A 392 11.65 -17.85 -9.64
C PRO A 392 12.75 -17.53 -8.61
N GLU A 393 12.39 -17.50 -7.33
CA GLU A 393 13.33 -17.20 -6.24
C GLU A 393 14.52 -18.18 -6.20
N GLU A 394 14.32 -19.45 -6.56
CA GLU A 394 15.38 -20.47 -6.62
C GLU A 394 16.51 -20.13 -7.61
N TYR A 395 16.25 -19.26 -8.59
CA TYR A 395 17.25 -18.75 -9.54
C TYR A 395 17.66 -17.30 -9.24
N GLY A 396 17.34 -16.78 -8.05
CA GLY A 396 17.70 -15.42 -7.62
C GLY A 396 16.75 -14.32 -8.09
N GLY A 397 15.54 -14.67 -8.54
CA GLY A 397 14.50 -13.71 -8.91
C GLY A 397 13.56 -13.32 -7.78
N LEU A 398 12.51 -12.57 -8.12
CA LEU A 398 11.48 -12.11 -7.19
C LEU A 398 10.21 -12.97 -7.18
N GLY A 399 10.03 -13.86 -8.17
CA GLY A 399 8.84 -14.72 -8.27
C GLY A 399 7.51 -13.95 -8.43
N LEU A 400 7.54 -12.73 -8.96
CA LEU A 400 6.39 -11.85 -9.14
C LEU A 400 5.73 -12.03 -10.52
N GLY A 401 4.61 -11.35 -10.71
CA GLY A 401 3.79 -11.44 -11.92
C GLY A 401 4.08 -10.37 -12.99
N TYR A 402 3.27 -10.44 -14.04
CA TYR A 402 3.24 -9.49 -15.14
C TYR A 402 2.63 -8.15 -14.74
N VAL A 403 1.83 -8.07 -13.66
CA VAL A 403 1.39 -6.78 -13.12
C VAL A 403 2.60 -5.97 -12.65
N GLU A 404 3.47 -6.56 -11.83
CA GLU A 404 4.70 -5.91 -11.36
C GLU A 404 5.65 -5.61 -12.51
N HIS A 405 5.71 -6.49 -13.52
CA HIS A 405 6.51 -6.24 -14.72
C HIS A 405 6.00 -5.03 -15.52
N CYS A 406 4.68 -4.90 -15.70
CA CYS A 406 4.06 -3.73 -16.33
C CYS A 406 4.31 -2.44 -15.53
N ILE A 407 4.21 -2.50 -14.20
CA ILE A 407 4.51 -1.36 -13.31
C ILE A 407 5.96 -0.91 -13.50
N ALA A 408 6.92 -1.85 -13.53
CA ALA A 408 8.32 -1.53 -13.75
C ALA A 408 8.53 -0.87 -15.13
N MET A 409 7.89 -1.40 -16.18
CA MET A 409 7.96 -0.83 -17.52
C MET A 409 7.37 0.59 -17.59
N GLU A 410 6.24 0.85 -16.91
CA GLU A 410 5.62 2.18 -16.80
C GLU A 410 6.58 3.19 -16.15
N GLU A 411 7.09 2.88 -14.95
CA GLU A 411 7.89 3.83 -14.19
C GLU A 411 9.28 4.07 -14.79
N ILE A 412 9.91 3.06 -15.39
CA ILE A 412 11.18 3.25 -16.12
C ILE A 412 10.94 4.09 -17.38
N SER A 413 9.84 3.86 -18.12
CA SER A 413 9.52 4.63 -19.32
C SER A 413 9.17 6.09 -19.03
N ARG A 414 8.58 6.35 -17.86
CA ARG A 414 8.33 7.70 -17.36
C ARG A 414 9.64 8.49 -17.17
N ALA A 415 10.72 7.82 -16.78
CA ALA A 415 12.05 8.41 -16.68
C ALA A 415 12.78 8.49 -18.04
N SER A 416 12.81 7.39 -18.80
CA SER A 416 13.46 7.31 -20.11
C SER A 416 12.89 6.16 -20.95
N GLY A 417 12.25 6.49 -22.08
CA GLY A 417 11.70 5.50 -23.00
C GLY A 417 12.74 4.54 -23.56
N SER A 418 13.94 5.03 -23.89
CA SER A 418 15.00 4.19 -24.46
C SER A 418 15.60 3.21 -23.45
N VAL A 419 15.78 3.63 -22.20
CA VAL A 419 16.25 2.72 -21.13
C VAL A 419 15.19 1.66 -20.85
N ALA A 420 13.91 2.05 -20.83
CA ALA A 420 12.82 1.11 -20.65
C ALA A 420 12.73 0.08 -21.79
N LEU A 421 12.88 0.48 -23.05
CA LEU A 421 12.88 -0.44 -24.18
C LEU A 421 14.01 -1.48 -24.06
N SER A 422 15.22 -1.02 -23.75
CA SER A 422 16.35 -1.92 -23.50
C SER A 422 16.09 -2.87 -22.33
N TYR A 423 15.57 -2.34 -21.21
CA TYR A 423 15.17 -3.13 -20.06
C TYR A 423 14.09 -4.16 -20.41
N GLY A 424 13.05 -3.80 -21.18
CA GLY A 424 11.99 -4.72 -21.62
C GLY A 424 12.52 -5.85 -22.50
N ALA A 425 13.44 -5.55 -23.42
CA ALA A 425 14.10 -6.57 -24.24
C ALA A 425 14.94 -7.55 -23.41
N HIS A 426 15.54 -7.08 -22.32
CA HIS A 426 16.29 -7.92 -21.41
C HIS A 426 15.38 -8.74 -20.47
N SER A 427 14.55 -8.07 -19.68
CA SER A 427 13.70 -8.65 -18.63
C SER A 427 12.55 -9.51 -19.17
N ASN A 428 11.94 -9.13 -20.30
CA ASN A 428 10.84 -9.89 -20.88
C ASN A 428 11.31 -10.75 -22.04
N LEU A 429 11.84 -10.16 -23.11
CA LEU A 429 12.11 -10.92 -24.33
C LEU A 429 13.19 -12.00 -24.14
N CYS A 430 14.23 -11.74 -23.34
CA CYS A 430 15.26 -12.74 -23.06
C CYS A 430 14.94 -13.56 -21.81
N ILE A 431 14.86 -12.91 -20.64
CA ILE A 431 14.75 -13.60 -19.35
C ILE A 431 13.44 -14.39 -19.24
N ASN A 432 12.30 -13.78 -19.55
CA ASN A 432 11.01 -14.49 -19.46
C ASN A 432 10.95 -15.69 -20.42
N GLN A 433 11.58 -15.61 -21.60
CA GLN A 433 11.64 -16.75 -22.52
C GLN A 433 12.48 -17.91 -21.97
N LEU A 434 13.58 -17.63 -21.28
CA LEU A 434 14.38 -18.64 -20.58
C LEU A 434 13.62 -19.24 -19.39
N VAL A 435 12.91 -18.43 -18.61
CA VAL A 435 12.07 -18.91 -17.49
C VAL A 435 11.00 -19.88 -17.99
N ARG A 436 10.38 -19.57 -19.13
CA ARG A 436 9.26 -20.35 -19.66
C ARG A 436 9.66 -21.60 -20.43
N ASN A 437 10.72 -21.50 -21.22
CA ASN A 437 11.06 -22.54 -22.20
C ASN A 437 12.40 -23.23 -21.92
N GLY A 438 13.18 -22.73 -20.97
CA GLY A 438 14.48 -23.30 -20.60
C GLY A 438 14.34 -24.64 -19.87
N THR A 439 15.26 -25.57 -20.15
CA THR A 439 15.47 -26.75 -19.32
C THR A 439 16.05 -26.36 -17.95
N ILE A 440 16.04 -27.27 -16.98
CA ILE A 440 16.64 -27.04 -15.65
C ILE A 440 18.10 -26.58 -15.79
N VAL A 441 18.89 -27.32 -16.58
CA VAL A 441 20.31 -27.01 -16.82
C VAL A 441 20.49 -25.63 -17.47
N GLN A 442 19.64 -25.27 -18.45
CA GLN A 442 19.69 -23.94 -19.07
C GLN A 442 19.32 -22.83 -18.07
N LYS A 443 18.31 -23.06 -17.23
CA LYS A 443 17.88 -22.09 -16.21
C LYS A 443 18.98 -21.83 -15.19
N GLU A 444 19.61 -22.89 -14.66
CA GLU A 444 20.75 -22.80 -13.76
C GLU A 444 21.96 -22.11 -14.39
N LYS A 445 22.23 -22.37 -15.68
CA LYS A 445 23.36 -21.76 -16.40
C LYS A 445 23.16 -20.26 -16.66
N TYR A 446 21.96 -19.86 -17.10
CA TYR A 446 21.72 -18.54 -17.65
C TYR A 446 21.04 -17.58 -16.68
N LEU A 447 20.02 -18.00 -15.93
CA LEU A 447 19.21 -17.08 -15.11
C LEU A 447 20.01 -16.38 -13.99
N PRO A 448 20.94 -17.03 -13.26
CA PRO A 448 21.74 -16.31 -12.26
C PRO A 448 22.65 -15.23 -12.86
N LYS A 449 23.07 -15.40 -14.13
CA LYS A 449 24.00 -14.48 -14.82
C LYS A 449 23.30 -13.28 -15.44
N VAL A 450 21.99 -13.35 -15.68
CA VAL A 450 21.27 -12.25 -16.35
C VAL A 450 21.18 -10.98 -15.50
N SER A 451 21.46 -11.05 -14.19
CA SER A 451 21.63 -9.86 -13.35
C SER A 451 22.90 -9.06 -13.70
N GLU A 452 23.91 -9.73 -14.28
CA GLU A 452 25.21 -9.17 -14.67
C GLU A 452 25.37 -9.02 -16.20
N HIS A 453 24.55 -9.73 -16.97
CA HIS A 453 24.61 -9.82 -18.43
C HIS A 453 23.35 -9.25 -19.09
N VAL A 454 23.53 -8.52 -20.19
CA VAL A 454 22.43 -8.01 -21.01
C VAL A 454 21.90 -9.10 -21.93
N GLY A 455 20.58 -9.16 -22.02
CA GLY A 455 19.83 -10.10 -22.85
C GLY A 455 19.22 -9.45 -24.08
N ALA A 456 19.06 -10.22 -25.14
CA ALA A 456 18.33 -9.83 -26.34
C ALA A 456 17.52 -10.99 -26.92
N LEU A 457 16.66 -10.67 -27.88
CA LEU A 457 15.92 -11.65 -28.67
C LEU A 457 15.90 -11.18 -30.13
N ALA A 458 16.00 -12.13 -31.06
CA ALA A 458 16.05 -11.84 -32.48
C ALA A 458 15.20 -12.82 -33.31
N MET A 459 14.18 -12.27 -33.95
CA MET A 459 13.27 -13.02 -34.82
C MET A 459 13.27 -12.46 -36.23
N SER A 460 13.08 -11.15 -36.34
CA SER A 460 12.90 -10.42 -37.59
C SER A 460 14.15 -10.44 -38.46
N GLU A 461 13.92 -10.34 -39.77
CA GLU A 461 14.93 -10.28 -40.82
C GLU A 461 14.58 -9.15 -41.78
N PRO A 462 15.51 -8.70 -42.64
CA PRO A 462 15.21 -7.66 -43.63
C PRO A 462 13.98 -7.99 -44.50
N ASN A 463 13.75 -9.26 -44.80
CA ASN A 463 12.62 -9.75 -45.59
C ASN A 463 11.46 -10.32 -44.76
N ALA A 464 11.55 -10.36 -43.42
CA ALA A 464 10.56 -10.99 -42.54
C ALA A 464 10.37 -10.19 -41.26
N GLY A 465 9.39 -9.27 -41.26
CA GLY A 465 8.96 -8.50 -40.09
C GLY A 465 7.59 -8.98 -39.59
N SER A 466 6.52 -8.39 -40.11
CA SER A 466 5.15 -8.79 -39.78
C SER A 466 4.85 -10.25 -40.15
N ASP A 467 5.41 -10.74 -41.25
CA ASP A 467 5.41 -12.15 -41.64
C ASP A 467 6.68 -12.87 -41.11
N VAL A 468 6.83 -12.88 -39.79
CA VAL A 468 8.05 -13.35 -39.13
C VAL A 468 8.36 -14.83 -39.39
N VAL A 469 7.35 -15.64 -39.71
CA VAL A 469 7.50 -17.08 -39.97
C VAL A 469 8.13 -17.40 -41.33
N SER A 470 8.20 -16.41 -42.23
CA SER A 470 8.87 -16.47 -43.53
C SER A 470 10.37 -16.14 -43.45
N MET A 471 10.94 -16.14 -42.24
CA MET A 471 12.38 -16.05 -41.99
C MET A 471 13.19 -17.09 -42.81
N LYS A 472 14.39 -16.70 -43.21
CA LYS A 472 15.33 -17.45 -44.04
C LYS A 472 16.63 -17.82 -43.33
N CYS A 473 16.97 -17.17 -42.21
CA CYS A 473 18.10 -17.60 -41.40
C CYS A 473 17.93 -19.08 -41.03
N ARG A 474 18.94 -19.90 -41.35
CA ARG A 474 18.88 -21.35 -41.26
C ARG A 474 19.87 -21.88 -40.23
N ALA A 475 19.58 -23.05 -39.71
CA ALA A 475 20.40 -23.81 -38.79
C ALA A 475 20.54 -25.23 -39.33
N ASP A 476 21.65 -25.52 -40.01
CA ASP A 476 21.91 -26.82 -40.63
C ASP A 476 22.42 -27.80 -39.55
N ARG A 477 21.81 -28.99 -39.43
CA ARG A 477 22.21 -30.01 -38.44
C ARG A 477 23.62 -30.53 -38.76
N VAL A 478 24.47 -30.59 -37.74
CA VAL A 478 25.82 -31.17 -37.80
C VAL A 478 26.06 -32.08 -36.59
N GLU A 479 27.21 -32.75 -36.53
CA GLU A 479 27.60 -33.49 -35.33
C GLU A 479 27.70 -32.54 -34.12
N GLY A 480 27.05 -32.91 -33.01
CA GLY A 480 27.06 -32.13 -31.76
C GLY A 480 26.18 -30.88 -31.73
N GLY A 481 25.48 -30.52 -32.81
CA GLY A 481 24.61 -29.35 -32.83
C GLY A 481 24.21 -28.86 -34.21
N TYR A 482 24.32 -27.54 -34.41
CA TYR A 482 23.86 -26.84 -35.61
C TYR A 482 24.87 -25.80 -36.08
N VAL A 483 24.85 -25.50 -37.37
CA VAL A 483 25.57 -24.38 -37.96
C VAL A 483 24.56 -23.35 -38.48
N LEU A 484 24.55 -22.16 -37.87
CA LEU A 484 23.66 -21.08 -38.23
C LEU A 484 24.27 -20.20 -39.33
N ASN A 485 23.45 -19.89 -40.34
CA ASN A 485 23.80 -19.02 -41.46
C ASN A 485 22.65 -18.06 -41.81
N GLY A 486 22.97 -16.77 -41.89
CA GLY A 486 22.03 -15.71 -42.25
C GLY A 486 22.15 -14.51 -41.32
N ASN A 487 21.11 -13.69 -41.27
CA ASN A 487 21.10 -12.45 -40.52
C ASN A 487 19.74 -12.24 -39.82
N LYS A 488 19.78 -11.47 -38.73
CA LYS A 488 18.58 -10.95 -38.05
C LYS A 488 18.65 -9.44 -38.00
N MET A 489 17.50 -8.79 -38.09
CA MET A 489 17.41 -7.34 -38.17
C MET A 489 16.57 -6.76 -37.03
N TRP A 490 16.84 -5.50 -36.70
CA TRP A 490 16.14 -4.74 -35.65
C TRP A 490 16.31 -5.33 -34.24
N CYS A 491 17.46 -5.97 -33.97
CA CYS A 491 17.68 -6.61 -32.67
C CYS A 491 18.06 -5.58 -31.59
N THR A 492 17.10 -5.28 -30.72
CA THR A 492 17.30 -4.47 -29.51
C THR A 492 18.31 -5.14 -28.58
N ASN A 493 19.20 -4.34 -27.99
CA ASN A 493 20.37 -4.73 -27.20
C ASN A 493 21.45 -5.54 -27.97
N GLY A 494 21.26 -5.85 -29.25
CA GLY A 494 22.18 -6.68 -30.04
C GLY A 494 23.67 -6.33 -29.88
N PRO A 495 24.11 -5.06 -29.98
CA PRO A 495 25.53 -4.70 -29.85
C PRO A 495 26.16 -5.04 -28.49
N VAL A 496 25.35 -5.07 -27.42
CA VAL A 496 25.82 -5.18 -26.04
C VAL A 496 25.43 -6.50 -25.37
N ALA A 497 24.46 -7.25 -25.92
CA ALA A 497 23.95 -8.47 -25.33
C ALA A 497 25.01 -9.57 -25.23
N GLN A 498 25.01 -10.28 -24.11
CA GLN A 498 25.84 -11.47 -23.86
C GLN A 498 25.07 -12.75 -24.16
N THR A 499 23.76 -12.75 -23.93
CA THR A 499 22.86 -13.90 -24.17
C THR A 499 21.71 -13.46 -25.07
N LEU A 500 21.46 -14.23 -26.14
CA LEU A 500 20.41 -13.92 -27.11
C LEU A 500 19.53 -15.14 -27.37
N VAL A 501 18.21 -14.94 -27.44
CA VAL A 501 17.28 -15.95 -27.97
C VAL A 501 17.07 -15.68 -29.46
N VAL A 502 17.50 -16.61 -30.31
CA VAL A 502 17.49 -16.47 -31.78
C VAL A 502 16.66 -17.57 -32.42
N TYR A 503 15.81 -17.21 -33.40
CA TYR A 503 14.98 -18.17 -34.12
C TYR A 503 15.53 -18.42 -35.53
N ALA A 504 15.72 -19.67 -35.91
CA ALA A 504 16.21 -20.03 -37.25
C ALA A 504 15.48 -21.28 -37.78
N LYS A 505 15.52 -21.50 -39.09
CA LYS A 505 14.94 -22.67 -39.75
C LYS A 505 15.89 -23.86 -39.68
N THR A 506 15.50 -24.93 -38.98
CA THR A 506 16.16 -26.25 -39.11
C THR A 506 15.57 -27.06 -40.26
N ASP A 507 14.32 -26.75 -40.64
CA ASP A 507 13.69 -27.26 -41.86
C ASP A 507 13.10 -26.08 -42.66
N THR A 508 13.63 -25.83 -43.85
CA THR A 508 13.20 -24.71 -44.70
C THR A 508 11.89 -24.99 -45.45
N VAL A 509 11.52 -26.27 -45.64
CA VAL A 509 10.29 -26.67 -46.35
C VAL A 509 9.09 -26.80 -45.42
N ALA A 510 9.31 -27.07 -44.13
CA ALA A 510 8.23 -27.22 -43.12
C ALA A 510 7.55 -25.91 -42.68
N ARG A 511 7.80 -24.78 -43.36
CA ARG A 511 7.24 -23.45 -43.02
C ARG A 511 7.41 -23.15 -41.52
N SER A 512 6.36 -22.73 -40.81
CA SER A 512 6.44 -22.39 -39.38
C SER A 512 6.87 -23.57 -38.49
N LYS A 513 6.60 -24.81 -38.90
CA LYS A 513 6.97 -26.03 -38.15
C LYS A 513 8.45 -26.40 -38.29
N GLY A 514 9.19 -25.72 -39.16
CA GLY A 514 10.63 -25.91 -39.31
C GLY A 514 11.47 -24.88 -38.54
N ILE A 515 10.84 -24.05 -37.70
CA ILE A 515 11.53 -23.03 -36.89
C ILE A 515 11.97 -23.65 -35.57
N THR A 516 13.20 -23.40 -35.17
CA THR A 516 13.80 -23.78 -33.88
C THR A 516 14.31 -22.52 -33.17
N ALA A 517 14.22 -22.49 -31.84
CA ALA A 517 14.78 -21.42 -31.02
C ALA A 517 16.13 -21.86 -30.43
N PHE A 518 17.09 -20.95 -30.40
CA PHE A 518 18.46 -21.18 -29.96
C PHE A 518 18.89 -20.11 -28.95
N ILE A 519 19.72 -20.51 -28.00
CA ILE A 519 20.45 -19.59 -27.12
C ILE A 519 21.81 -19.33 -27.76
N ILE A 520 22.11 -18.07 -28.07
CA ILE A 520 23.39 -17.62 -28.64
C ILE A 520 24.13 -16.82 -27.58
N GLU A 521 25.43 -17.08 -27.44
CA GLU A 521 26.31 -16.35 -26.53
C GLU A 521 27.26 -15.44 -27.33
N LYS A 522 27.53 -14.25 -26.80
CA LYS A 522 28.52 -13.34 -27.40
C LYS A 522 29.90 -14.00 -27.40
N GLY A 523 30.57 -13.96 -28.55
CA GLY A 523 31.89 -14.56 -28.74
C GLY A 523 31.87 -15.97 -29.33
N MET A 524 30.69 -16.56 -29.58
CA MET A 524 30.58 -17.76 -30.38
C MET A 524 31.20 -17.53 -31.79
N PRO A 525 32.12 -18.40 -32.26
CA PRO A 525 32.70 -18.27 -33.59
C PRO A 525 31.63 -18.21 -34.67
N GLY A 526 31.77 -17.29 -35.63
CA GLY A 526 30.79 -17.09 -36.69
C GLY A 526 29.59 -16.21 -36.30
N PHE A 527 29.44 -15.81 -35.04
CA PHE A 527 28.45 -14.80 -34.62
C PHE A 527 29.08 -13.42 -34.49
N SER A 528 28.46 -12.41 -35.12
CA SER A 528 28.87 -11.01 -34.99
C SER A 528 27.67 -10.06 -35.10
N THR A 529 27.92 -8.77 -34.87
CA THR A 529 26.91 -7.71 -35.02
C THR A 529 27.38 -6.67 -36.04
N ALA A 530 26.45 -6.15 -36.84
CA ALA A 530 26.75 -5.06 -37.77
C ALA A 530 26.67 -3.69 -37.07
N GLN A 531 26.75 -2.60 -37.85
CA GLN A 531 26.66 -1.25 -37.28
C GLN A 531 25.38 -1.03 -36.46
N LYS A 532 25.53 -0.32 -35.36
CA LYS A 532 24.40 0.20 -34.59
C LYS A 532 23.59 1.18 -35.44
N LEU A 533 22.26 1.04 -35.40
CA LEU A 533 21.33 1.88 -36.14
C LEU A 533 21.08 3.22 -35.44
N ASP A 534 21.00 4.29 -36.24
CA ASP A 534 20.57 5.61 -35.79
C ASP A 534 19.06 5.78 -36.02
N LYS A 535 18.30 5.88 -34.92
CA LYS A 535 16.84 5.82 -34.93
C LYS A 535 16.22 7.21 -34.66
N LEU A 536 14.97 7.38 -35.09
CA LEU A 536 14.14 8.56 -34.80
C LEU A 536 14.02 8.81 -33.28
N GLY A 537 13.58 7.80 -32.54
CA GLY A 537 13.44 7.80 -31.09
C GLY A 537 14.03 6.53 -30.49
N MET A 538 13.80 6.33 -29.20
CA MET A 538 14.42 5.27 -28.41
C MET A 538 15.95 5.29 -28.55
N ARG A 539 16.52 6.48 -28.73
CA ARG A 539 17.95 6.70 -28.86
C ARG A 539 18.62 6.37 -27.54
N GLY A 540 19.69 5.58 -27.60
CA GLY A 540 20.33 4.97 -26.44
C GLY A 540 19.86 3.55 -26.13
N SER A 541 18.75 3.08 -26.71
CA SER A 541 18.48 1.65 -26.80
C SER A 541 19.22 1.10 -28.01
N ASP A 542 20.27 0.33 -27.80
CA ASP A 542 21.11 -0.15 -28.90
C ASP A 542 20.32 -1.11 -29.80
N THR A 543 20.44 -0.95 -31.12
CA THR A 543 19.75 -1.80 -32.10
C THR A 543 20.68 -2.03 -33.27
N CYS A 544 20.81 -3.27 -33.72
CA CYS A 544 21.65 -3.62 -34.86
C CYS A 544 21.10 -4.81 -35.63
N GLU A 545 21.80 -5.14 -36.71
CA GLU A 545 21.73 -6.43 -37.37
C GLU A 545 22.65 -7.44 -36.67
N LEU A 546 22.19 -8.67 -36.52
CA LEU A 546 22.98 -9.82 -36.10
C LEU A 546 23.39 -10.62 -37.33
N VAL A 547 24.64 -11.07 -37.39
CA VAL A 547 25.20 -11.80 -38.53
C VAL A 547 25.70 -13.16 -38.05
N PHE A 548 25.29 -14.21 -38.76
CA PHE A 548 25.68 -15.60 -38.54
C PHE A 548 26.37 -16.14 -39.80
N GLU A 549 27.66 -16.40 -39.70
CA GLU A 549 28.49 -16.96 -40.76
C GLU A 549 29.14 -18.24 -40.24
N ASN A 550 28.55 -19.38 -40.60
CA ASN A 550 28.93 -20.69 -40.09
C ASN A 550 29.03 -20.73 -38.56
N CYS A 551 28.07 -20.12 -37.87
CA CYS A 551 28.06 -20.04 -36.42
C CYS A 551 27.68 -21.39 -35.81
N PHE A 552 28.63 -22.09 -35.20
CA PHE A 552 28.33 -23.34 -34.51
C PHE A 552 27.56 -23.08 -33.20
N VAL A 553 26.45 -23.80 -33.02
CA VAL A 553 25.60 -23.75 -31.84
C VAL A 553 25.40 -25.18 -31.34
N PRO A 554 25.79 -25.49 -30.10
CA PRO A 554 25.74 -26.85 -29.60
C PRO A 554 24.29 -27.28 -29.31
N GLU A 555 24.03 -28.59 -29.30
CA GLU A 555 22.67 -29.14 -29.13
C GLU A 555 22.00 -28.71 -27.82
N GLU A 556 22.76 -28.56 -26.72
CA GLU A 556 22.24 -28.08 -25.44
C GLU A 556 21.77 -26.62 -25.45
N ASN A 557 22.09 -25.86 -26.51
CA ASN A 557 21.63 -24.48 -26.69
C ASN A 557 20.32 -24.40 -27.49
N VAL A 558 19.70 -25.52 -27.89
CA VAL A 558 18.31 -25.52 -28.37
C VAL A 558 17.36 -25.17 -27.22
N LEU A 559 16.58 -24.10 -27.38
CA LEU A 559 15.57 -23.69 -26.41
C LEU A 559 14.23 -24.34 -26.77
N GLY A 560 13.73 -25.22 -25.90
CA GLY A 560 12.57 -26.07 -26.20
C GLY A 560 12.97 -27.31 -27.00
N GLN A 561 12.42 -27.47 -28.20
CA GLN A 561 12.67 -28.64 -29.06
C GLN A 561 12.89 -28.21 -30.51
N GLU A 562 13.63 -29.02 -31.27
CA GLU A 562 13.81 -28.85 -32.72
C GLU A 562 12.45 -28.82 -33.44
N GLY A 563 12.27 -27.87 -34.37
CA GLY A 563 11.02 -27.64 -35.10
C GLY A 563 9.86 -27.10 -34.25
N LYS A 564 10.08 -26.87 -32.95
CA LYS A 564 9.07 -26.33 -32.02
C LYS A 564 9.31 -24.87 -31.63
N GLY A 565 10.22 -24.18 -32.31
CA GLY A 565 10.52 -22.77 -32.07
C GLY A 565 9.32 -21.84 -32.25
N VAL A 566 8.35 -22.17 -33.11
CA VAL A 566 7.12 -21.37 -33.19
C VAL A 566 6.28 -21.43 -31.90
N TYR A 567 6.31 -22.53 -31.16
CA TYR A 567 5.61 -22.62 -29.88
C TYR A 567 6.32 -21.80 -28.80
N VAL A 568 7.65 -21.84 -28.76
CA VAL A 568 8.48 -20.97 -27.90
C VAL A 568 8.16 -19.50 -28.19
N MET A 569 8.17 -19.12 -29.46
CA MET A 569 7.81 -17.78 -29.94
C MET A 569 6.42 -17.36 -29.46
N MET A 570 5.39 -18.13 -29.81
CA MET A 570 4.00 -17.77 -29.52
C MET A 570 3.70 -17.82 -28.03
N SER A 571 4.41 -18.64 -27.25
CA SER A 571 4.26 -18.66 -25.80
C SER A 571 4.55 -17.27 -25.22
N GLY A 572 5.64 -16.62 -25.63
CA GLY A 572 6.12 -15.35 -25.08
C GLY A 572 5.52 -14.10 -25.72
N LEU A 573 5.14 -14.15 -27.00
CA LEU A 573 4.82 -12.95 -27.79
C LEU A 573 3.63 -12.13 -27.25
N ASP A 574 2.61 -12.79 -26.70
CA ASP A 574 1.47 -12.08 -26.09
C ASP A 574 1.86 -11.39 -24.78
N LEU A 575 2.73 -12.02 -23.99
CA LEU A 575 3.22 -11.42 -22.75
C LEU A 575 4.26 -10.33 -23.00
N GLU A 576 5.02 -10.42 -24.09
CA GLU A 576 5.83 -9.31 -24.61
C GLU A 576 4.95 -8.08 -24.90
N ARG A 577 3.84 -8.27 -25.64
CA ARG A 577 2.90 -7.18 -25.96
C ARG A 577 2.33 -6.55 -24.70
N LEU A 578 1.87 -7.37 -23.76
CA LEU A 578 1.33 -6.92 -22.48
C LEU A 578 2.36 -6.08 -21.71
N VAL A 579 3.57 -6.62 -21.47
CA VAL A 579 4.58 -5.92 -20.66
C VAL A 579 5.06 -4.64 -21.32
N LEU A 580 5.31 -4.67 -22.64
CA LEU A 580 5.69 -3.48 -23.39
C LEU A 580 4.57 -2.42 -23.43
N ALA A 581 3.31 -2.78 -23.17
CA ALA A 581 2.22 -1.81 -23.06
C ALA A 581 2.34 -0.90 -21.82
N GLY A 582 3.11 -1.30 -20.81
CA GLY A 582 3.51 -0.40 -19.72
C GLY A 582 4.34 0.79 -20.22
N GLY A 583 5.11 0.62 -21.30
CA GLY A 583 5.99 1.66 -21.81
C GLY A 583 5.25 2.94 -22.27
N PRO A 584 4.25 2.83 -23.16
CA PRO A 584 3.36 3.93 -23.52
C PRO A 584 2.69 4.62 -22.32
N LEU A 585 2.32 3.88 -21.26
CA LEU A 585 1.75 4.48 -20.04
C LEU A 585 2.75 5.44 -19.37
N GLY A 586 4.00 5.02 -19.26
CA GLY A 586 5.08 5.83 -18.69
C GLY A 586 5.32 7.11 -19.49
N LEU A 587 5.34 7.00 -20.83
CA LEU A 587 5.51 8.15 -21.71
C LEU A 587 4.35 9.14 -21.63
N MET A 588 3.10 8.66 -21.56
CA MET A 588 1.93 9.50 -21.33
C MET A 588 1.97 10.21 -19.97
N GLN A 589 2.39 9.50 -18.92
CA GLN A 589 2.56 10.09 -17.59
C GLN A 589 3.66 11.17 -17.61
N ALA A 590 4.80 10.91 -18.25
CA ALA A 590 5.87 11.90 -18.40
C ALA A 590 5.43 13.16 -19.16
N CYS A 591 4.56 13.00 -20.17
CA CYS A 591 3.96 14.13 -20.87
C CYS A 591 3.14 15.01 -19.90
N LEU A 592 2.28 14.41 -19.08
CA LEU A 592 1.48 15.16 -18.09
C LEU A 592 2.35 15.80 -17.00
N ASP A 593 3.41 15.13 -16.57
CA ASP A 593 4.35 15.66 -15.57
C ASP A 593 5.08 16.93 -16.06
N ILE A 594 5.30 17.05 -17.37
CA ILE A 594 5.88 18.26 -17.98
C ILE A 594 4.80 19.32 -18.18
N VAL A 595 3.65 18.92 -18.73
CA VAL A 595 2.60 19.86 -19.14
C VAL A 595 1.95 20.55 -17.93
N LEU A 596 1.59 19.80 -16.89
CA LEU A 596 0.82 20.35 -15.77
C LEU A 596 1.54 21.48 -15.02
N PRO A 597 2.82 21.34 -14.62
CA PRO A 597 3.56 22.45 -14.02
C PRO A 597 3.70 23.64 -14.97
N TYR A 598 3.97 23.38 -16.25
CA TYR A 598 4.18 24.43 -17.25
C TYR A 598 2.92 25.29 -17.43
N ILE A 599 1.76 24.68 -17.63
CA ILE A 599 0.52 25.43 -17.88
C ILE A 599 0.01 26.19 -16.64
N ARG A 600 0.40 25.76 -15.44
CA ARG A 600 0.07 26.43 -14.17
C ARG A 600 0.91 27.69 -13.94
N GLN A 601 2.07 27.79 -14.57
CA GLN A 601 3.03 28.88 -14.35
C GLN A 601 3.14 29.82 -15.54
N ARG A 602 3.05 29.31 -16.77
CA ARG A 602 3.17 30.13 -17.97
C ARG A 602 1.94 31.01 -18.13
N GLU A 603 2.14 32.31 -18.26
CA GLU A 603 1.05 33.27 -18.45
C GLU A 603 0.97 33.77 -19.90
N GLN A 604 -0.24 33.93 -20.41
CA GLN A 604 -0.59 34.69 -21.62
C GLN A 604 -1.94 35.37 -21.41
N PHE A 605 -2.16 36.51 -22.07
CA PHE A 605 -3.36 37.34 -21.86
C PHE A 605 -3.64 37.63 -20.37
N GLY A 606 -2.57 37.84 -19.58
CA GLY A 606 -2.65 38.25 -18.17
C GLY A 606 -3.04 37.15 -17.16
N ARG A 607 -3.04 35.86 -17.54
CA ARG A 607 -3.33 34.75 -16.62
C ARG A 607 -2.61 33.45 -17.00
N PRO A 608 -2.49 32.47 -16.09
CA PRO A 608 -1.94 31.16 -16.40
C PRO A 608 -2.66 30.48 -17.57
N ILE A 609 -1.90 29.88 -18.49
CA ILE A 609 -2.47 29.27 -19.70
C ILE A 609 -3.35 28.04 -19.39
N GLY A 610 -3.19 27.42 -18.22
CA GLY A 610 -4.06 26.35 -17.73
C GLY A 610 -5.48 26.78 -17.39
N GLU A 611 -5.78 28.09 -17.34
CA GLU A 611 -7.14 28.61 -17.11
C GLU A 611 -7.96 28.74 -18.41
N PHE A 612 -7.36 28.59 -19.59
CA PHE A 612 -8.10 28.63 -20.85
C PHE A 612 -8.81 27.29 -21.10
N GLN A 613 -10.11 27.36 -21.39
CA GLN A 613 -10.98 26.18 -21.59
C GLN A 613 -10.43 25.18 -22.62
N LEU A 614 -9.86 25.66 -23.74
CA LEU A 614 -9.27 24.79 -24.76
C LEU A 614 -8.02 24.05 -24.27
N ILE A 615 -7.23 24.63 -23.37
CA ILE A 615 -6.11 23.94 -22.72
C ILE A 615 -6.66 22.91 -21.73
N GLN A 616 -7.65 23.27 -20.92
CA GLN A 616 -8.29 22.34 -19.97
C GLN A 616 -8.90 21.12 -20.68
N GLY A 617 -9.53 21.31 -21.84
CA GLY A 617 -10.03 20.23 -22.69
C GLY A 617 -8.91 19.27 -23.12
N LYS A 618 -7.77 19.80 -23.57
CA LYS A 618 -6.60 18.95 -23.91
C LYS A 618 -6.11 18.15 -22.71
N ILE A 619 -6.02 18.77 -21.53
CA ILE A 619 -5.58 18.07 -20.31
C ILE A 619 -6.57 16.97 -19.92
N ALA A 620 -7.88 17.22 -20.06
CA ALA A 620 -8.90 16.21 -19.80
C ALA A 620 -8.75 15.00 -20.73
N ASP A 621 -8.51 15.22 -22.03
CA ASP A 621 -8.31 14.15 -23.01
C ASP A 621 -7.01 13.37 -22.76
N MET A 622 -5.92 14.08 -22.43
CA MET A 622 -4.64 13.46 -22.08
C MET A 622 -4.75 12.58 -20.83
N TYR A 623 -5.38 13.11 -19.78
CA TYR A 623 -5.61 12.38 -18.53
C TYR A 623 -6.49 11.14 -18.76
N THR A 624 -7.60 11.31 -19.48
CA THR A 624 -8.54 10.21 -19.77
C THR A 624 -7.89 9.12 -20.60
N SER A 625 -7.09 9.51 -21.61
CA SER A 625 -6.32 8.56 -22.44
C SER A 625 -5.36 7.73 -21.59
N LEU A 626 -4.65 8.37 -20.66
CA LEU A 626 -3.75 7.67 -19.75
C LEU A 626 -4.49 6.73 -18.80
N GLN A 627 -5.54 7.21 -18.11
CA GLN A 627 -6.24 6.39 -17.11
C GLN A 627 -6.97 5.21 -17.74
N SER A 628 -7.62 5.40 -18.89
CA SER A 628 -8.27 4.32 -19.62
C SER A 628 -7.28 3.26 -20.08
N SER A 629 -6.15 3.68 -20.70
CA SER A 629 -5.09 2.77 -21.12
C SER A 629 -4.48 2.02 -19.94
N ARG A 630 -4.20 2.71 -18.83
CA ARG A 630 -3.62 2.12 -17.62
C ARG A 630 -4.54 1.08 -17.00
N SER A 631 -5.83 1.38 -16.95
CA SER A 631 -6.84 0.45 -16.41
C SER A 631 -6.93 -0.82 -17.27
N TYR A 632 -6.92 -0.67 -18.59
CA TYR A 632 -6.95 -1.81 -19.51
C TYR A 632 -5.70 -2.68 -19.40
N VAL A 633 -4.49 -2.08 -19.47
CA VAL A 633 -3.20 -2.79 -19.34
C VAL A 633 -3.15 -3.59 -18.03
N TYR A 634 -3.45 -2.96 -16.90
CA TYR A 634 -3.35 -3.65 -15.60
C TYR A 634 -4.46 -4.69 -15.39
N SER A 635 -5.64 -4.51 -16.00
CA SER A 635 -6.67 -5.56 -15.99
C SER A 635 -6.16 -6.84 -16.65
N VAL A 636 -5.65 -6.72 -17.88
CA VAL A 636 -5.13 -7.86 -18.65
C VAL A 636 -3.89 -8.46 -17.99
N ALA A 637 -3.05 -7.65 -17.35
CA ALA A 637 -1.91 -8.15 -16.60
C ALA A 637 -2.32 -9.06 -15.43
N MET A 638 -3.36 -8.69 -14.67
CA MET A 638 -3.87 -9.57 -13.61
C MET A 638 -4.51 -10.84 -14.17
N ASP A 639 -5.19 -10.78 -15.32
CA ASP A 639 -5.73 -11.98 -15.96
C ASP A 639 -4.59 -12.93 -16.34
N CYS A 640 -3.50 -12.40 -16.90
CA CYS A 640 -2.30 -13.19 -17.23
C CYS A 640 -1.66 -13.81 -15.98
N ASP A 641 -1.57 -13.07 -14.87
CA ASP A 641 -1.08 -13.61 -13.59
C ASP A 641 -1.97 -14.74 -13.04
N ASN A 642 -3.27 -14.70 -13.34
CA ASN A 642 -4.22 -15.76 -13.00
C ASN A 642 -4.26 -16.90 -14.05
N GLY A 643 -3.28 -16.96 -14.95
CA GLY A 643 -3.16 -18.00 -15.98
C GLY A 643 -4.08 -17.80 -17.18
N LYS A 644 -4.78 -16.67 -17.29
CA LYS A 644 -5.65 -16.32 -18.42
C LYS A 644 -4.90 -15.39 -19.37
N VAL A 645 -4.12 -15.98 -20.27
CA VAL A 645 -3.43 -15.25 -21.32
C VAL A 645 -4.28 -15.29 -22.59
N ASP A 646 -4.92 -14.17 -22.91
CA ASP A 646 -5.73 -14.03 -24.12
C ASP A 646 -4.98 -13.21 -25.20
N PRO A 647 -4.73 -13.79 -26.39
CA PRO A 647 -4.04 -13.09 -27.47
C PRO A 647 -4.73 -11.79 -27.90
N LYS A 648 -6.08 -11.75 -27.89
CA LYS A 648 -6.83 -10.56 -28.33
C LYS A 648 -6.67 -9.41 -27.35
N ASP A 649 -6.67 -9.71 -26.05
CA ASP A 649 -6.52 -8.72 -24.99
C ASP A 649 -5.08 -8.20 -24.92
N CYS A 650 -4.09 -9.09 -25.03
CA CYS A 650 -2.68 -8.71 -25.08
C CYS A 650 -2.37 -7.82 -26.30
N ALA A 651 -2.98 -8.12 -27.47
CA ALA A 651 -2.88 -7.26 -28.65
C ALA A 651 -3.62 -5.92 -28.46
N GLY A 652 -4.79 -5.95 -27.80
CA GLY A 652 -5.63 -4.77 -27.54
C GLY A 652 -4.96 -3.74 -26.64
N VAL A 653 -4.32 -4.16 -25.55
CA VAL A 653 -3.69 -3.24 -24.59
C VAL A 653 -2.53 -2.46 -25.20
N ILE A 654 -1.65 -3.11 -25.96
CA ILE A 654 -0.52 -2.43 -26.62
C ILE A 654 -1.01 -1.59 -27.82
N LEU A 655 -2.03 -2.02 -28.56
CA LEU A 655 -2.65 -1.22 -29.61
C LEU A 655 -3.20 0.10 -29.05
N CYS A 656 -4.03 0.01 -28.00
CA CYS A 656 -4.66 1.15 -27.37
C CYS A 656 -3.62 2.11 -26.78
N SER A 657 -2.76 1.59 -25.90
CA SER A 657 -1.79 2.42 -25.16
C SER A 657 -0.76 3.07 -26.08
N ALA A 658 -0.25 2.37 -27.10
CA ALA A 658 0.72 2.92 -28.04
C ALA A 658 0.16 4.10 -28.85
N GLU A 659 -1.02 3.95 -29.44
CA GLU A 659 -1.64 5.01 -30.24
C GLU A 659 -2.05 6.20 -29.35
N ARG A 660 -2.53 5.94 -28.13
CA ARG A 660 -2.80 7.01 -27.15
C ARG A 660 -1.52 7.75 -26.75
N ALA A 661 -0.39 7.07 -26.56
CA ALA A 661 0.85 7.73 -26.19
C ALA A 661 1.36 8.71 -27.24
N THR A 662 1.29 8.35 -28.53
CA THR A 662 1.62 9.28 -29.62
C THR A 662 0.72 10.51 -29.60
N GLN A 663 -0.59 10.33 -29.42
CA GLN A 663 -1.53 11.46 -29.36
C GLN A 663 -1.30 12.37 -28.15
N VAL A 664 -1.05 11.79 -26.98
CA VAL A 664 -0.74 12.54 -25.76
C VAL A 664 0.58 13.31 -25.90
N ALA A 665 1.61 12.71 -26.50
CA ALA A 665 2.88 13.38 -26.73
C ALA A 665 2.75 14.55 -27.73
N LEU A 666 1.93 14.41 -28.78
CA LEU A 666 1.59 15.51 -29.69
C LEU A 666 0.89 16.66 -28.94
N GLN A 667 -0.09 16.35 -28.08
CA GLN A 667 -0.73 17.38 -27.26
C GLN A 667 0.23 18.02 -26.26
N ALA A 668 1.21 17.29 -25.73
CA ALA A 668 2.21 17.85 -24.84
C ALA A 668 3.05 18.92 -25.51
N ILE A 669 3.51 18.67 -26.75
CA ILE A 669 4.18 19.68 -27.57
C ILE A 669 3.27 20.90 -27.76
N GLN A 670 2.01 20.68 -28.15
CA GLN A 670 1.06 21.75 -28.42
C GLN A 670 0.76 22.61 -27.17
N CYS A 671 0.65 21.99 -25.99
CA CYS A 671 0.41 22.70 -24.72
C CYS A 671 1.59 23.58 -24.31
N LEU A 672 2.82 23.21 -24.68
CA LEU A 672 4.00 24.04 -24.44
C LEU A 672 4.23 25.09 -25.53
N GLY A 673 3.63 24.93 -26.72
CA GLY A 673 3.80 25.81 -27.86
C GLY A 673 5.22 25.73 -28.44
N GLY A 674 5.83 26.87 -28.77
CA GLY A 674 7.20 26.91 -29.31
C GLY A 674 8.23 26.23 -28.41
N ASN A 675 8.07 26.34 -27.08
CA ASN A 675 8.92 25.66 -26.10
C ASN A 675 8.82 24.13 -26.19
N GLY A 676 7.65 23.60 -26.56
CA GLY A 676 7.45 22.16 -26.72
C GLY A 676 8.14 21.59 -27.96
N TYR A 677 8.53 22.45 -28.91
CA TYR A 677 9.13 22.06 -30.18
C TYR A 677 10.68 22.12 -30.17
N ILE A 678 11.27 22.75 -29.15
CA ILE A 678 12.73 22.82 -29.00
C ILE A 678 13.25 21.74 -28.04
N ASN A 679 14.52 21.35 -28.23
CA ASN A 679 15.14 20.25 -27.46
C ASN A 679 15.54 20.60 -26.01
N GLU A 680 15.23 21.82 -25.54
CA GLU A 680 15.33 22.19 -24.13
C GLU A 680 14.24 21.51 -23.29
N TYR A 681 13.10 21.18 -23.91
CA TYR A 681 12.02 20.41 -23.29
C TYR A 681 12.00 18.97 -23.84
N ALA A 682 11.67 18.01 -22.97
CA ALA A 682 11.69 16.60 -23.33
C ALA A 682 10.51 16.16 -24.23
N THR A 683 9.53 17.02 -24.51
CA THR A 683 8.32 16.69 -25.27
C THR A 683 8.63 16.15 -26.67
N GLY A 684 9.60 16.74 -27.37
CA GLY A 684 10.04 16.24 -28.68
C GLY A 684 10.67 14.84 -28.60
N ARG A 685 11.41 14.54 -27.54
CA ARG A 685 11.93 13.19 -27.27
C ARG A 685 10.80 12.21 -26.99
N LEU A 686 9.87 12.56 -26.10
CA LEU A 686 8.75 11.69 -25.72
C LEU A 686 7.88 11.29 -26.93
N LEU A 687 7.65 12.21 -27.87
CA LEU A 687 6.94 11.90 -29.12
C LEU A 687 7.71 10.89 -29.99
N ARG A 688 9.02 11.14 -30.19
CA ARG A 688 9.87 10.24 -31.00
C ARG A 688 9.94 8.85 -30.38
N ASP A 689 10.04 8.77 -29.05
CA ASP A 689 10.03 7.50 -28.30
C ASP A 689 8.68 6.79 -28.43
N ALA A 690 7.56 7.50 -28.22
CA ALA A 690 6.21 6.93 -28.28
C ALA A 690 5.92 6.23 -29.61
N LYS A 691 6.40 6.78 -30.73
CA LYS A 691 6.07 6.28 -32.06
C LYS A 691 6.51 4.83 -32.31
N LEU A 692 7.60 4.36 -31.68
CA LEU A 692 8.06 2.99 -31.88
C LEU A 692 7.05 1.95 -31.41
N TYR A 693 6.27 2.25 -30.37
CA TYR A 693 5.31 1.29 -29.81
C TYR A 693 4.15 0.96 -30.76
N GLU A 694 3.94 1.72 -31.83
CA GLU A 694 2.98 1.37 -32.90
C GLU A 694 3.58 0.40 -33.95
N ILE A 695 4.90 0.15 -33.89
CA ILE A 695 5.67 -0.59 -34.90
C ILE A 695 6.26 -1.88 -34.31
N GLY A 696 6.96 -1.79 -33.17
CA GLY A 696 7.60 -2.93 -32.50
C GLY A 696 6.59 -3.93 -31.91
N ALA A 697 7.04 -5.15 -31.59
CA ALA A 697 6.20 -6.23 -31.05
C ALA A 697 4.96 -6.58 -31.93
N GLY A 698 5.06 -6.31 -33.24
CA GLY A 698 3.97 -6.37 -34.21
C GLY A 698 3.27 -5.01 -34.36
N THR A 699 3.07 -4.55 -35.59
CA THR A 699 2.49 -3.24 -35.88
C THR A 699 1.03 -3.14 -35.40
N SER A 700 0.51 -1.91 -35.30
CA SER A 700 -0.90 -1.67 -35.00
C SER A 700 -1.86 -2.46 -35.91
N GLU A 701 -1.52 -2.66 -37.19
CA GLU A 701 -2.32 -3.44 -38.14
C GLU A 701 -2.31 -4.94 -37.79
N ILE A 702 -1.16 -5.48 -37.41
CA ILE A 702 -1.05 -6.88 -36.98
C ILE A 702 -1.87 -7.11 -35.71
N ARG A 703 -1.86 -6.17 -34.77
CA ARG A 703 -2.68 -6.26 -33.55
C ARG A 703 -4.18 -6.24 -33.88
N ARG A 704 -4.61 -5.34 -34.77
CA ARG A 704 -6.00 -5.32 -35.27
C ARG A 704 -6.40 -6.63 -35.95
N LEU A 705 -5.49 -7.20 -36.73
CA LEU A 705 -5.70 -8.50 -37.38
C LEU A 705 -5.84 -9.64 -36.37
N ILE A 706 -5.04 -9.65 -35.29
CA ILE A 706 -5.17 -10.64 -34.21
C ILE A 706 -6.52 -10.48 -33.52
N ILE A 707 -6.85 -9.27 -33.07
CA ILE A 707 -8.11 -8.97 -32.38
C ILE A 707 -9.31 -9.40 -33.25
N GLY A 708 -9.34 -9.00 -34.52
CA GLY A 708 -10.43 -9.34 -35.43
C GLY A 708 -10.55 -10.85 -35.70
N ARG A 709 -9.42 -11.57 -35.75
CA ARG A 709 -9.44 -13.03 -35.94
C ARG A 709 -9.95 -13.78 -34.72
N GLU A 710 -9.54 -13.38 -33.52
CA GLU A 710 -10.00 -14.05 -32.29
C GLU A 710 -11.49 -13.76 -32.04
N LEU A 711 -11.95 -12.51 -32.23
CA LEU A 711 -13.37 -12.17 -32.08
C LEU A 711 -14.30 -12.89 -33.06
N LEU A 712 -13.82 -13.30 -34.24
CA LEU A 712 -14.61 -14.07 -35.21
C LEU A 712 -14.62 -15.58 -34.94
N ARG A 713 -13.75 -16.07 -34.03
CA ARG A 713 -13.71 -17.48 -33.62
C ARG A 713 -14.61 -17.77 -32.42
N GLU A 714 -14.90 -16.74 -31.62
CA GLU A 714 -15.92 -16.74 -30.57
C GLU A 714 -17.34 -16.81 -31.19
#